data_AF-A0A439CT11-F1
#
_entry.id   AF-A0A439CT11-F1
#
_cell.length_a   1.000
_cell.length_b   1.000
_cell.length_c   1.000
_cell.angle_alpha   90.00
_cell.angle_beta   90.00
_cell.angle_gamma   90.00
#
_symmetry.space_group_name_H-M   'P 1'
#
loop_
_entity.id
_entity.type
_entity.pdbx_description
1 polymer ?
#
loop_
_entity_poly.entity_id
_entity_poly.type
_entity_poly.pdbx_seq_one_letter_code
_entity_poly.pdbx_strand_id
1 'polypeptide(L)'
;MDKLKSAIKGLRRQNVAGYYYIPSRSLDAVMTTEAIRDAFVDSTIPPYHQEETLNRVCKQGVKIFATLLLLGCPNHLSLFIEADQLDDAKLPLKTEALFGEIHLPKEVATDFAEKQWELIVPTFRCGTLNRRFGANIVLPFTQDKRIGKGAFGAVHEVMIDEDHQAPGVLFPHIIARKEFTVEHDHRKELENLSILNHLKHPNIVELLSSFVQKDKYSLLFPLAKDGDLDAFLVKERHHTQFSTDQPLVDAFAALCSAVAHVHNFSHSKLDLQLIGLHHDLRPRNVLVSDGRFVLADFGISTLKPYPANSETPFKNGSDDYLAPECEDWDDGFQAGKVHRSADVWSLGCILAEVVTYMAWGPQGVVRFREARRYKVRGWTLRQFHHGPRKSSEAVNSWLSDLEQQGSTTITLLVEVVRQILSLNFLQRPTAEEVTRELQMIAIYEAASNIDATFGSIRNKYPSLDMFLEHLRFKTWMLALGLSNFRDEPKSLRAFIHKADLQYDEIQETLTRLSTSLGARQRQEPDAQCLDFSSLSNLNDKLQRVLTPEQREKSRDYFLINVTEESELPCDEIEGAVASGSVTHEIRLRAKLKYINNILTDDRYLPPDRSLRLEPNAVEELIPFGDHHRGRLIDQRGDSQPVWVEWHRYGKHEAKQETMGLLYERATRIAQLLAADKPESFRSLTCCGFFLDAEREAFGMVYKFPDSTDDQDLVRPIDLRQRIVDTLDKHALYPDLDDRFKLASTLVASLFEFHSVGWLHKNLMSSNVIFFPKTRNDIDADTSNPLYRSEAIREPFLVGFNHSRPEDPFALTSAPAQSDLRHYHHPAYLKENRGYQLEYDYYSLGIILLEIGFWMPLAKITEGWVGSYEERRRRLLERRVPRLKQYMGRRYSEAVRFCLEGNPVSDNGTSGRGDQGETIGRKELMLQFAQCVMAPLKVPW
;
A
#
# COMPACT_ATOMS: atom_id res chain seq x y z
N MET A 1 21.81 -41.91 -55.37
CA MET A 1 21.26 -42.33 -54.04
C MET A 1 22.21 -42.17 -52.84
N ASP A 2 23.51 -42.47 -52.96
CA ASP A 2 24.44 -42.49 -51.81
C ASP A 2 24.62 -41.15 -51.10
N LYS A 3 24.55 -40.03 -51.83
CA LYS A 3 24.59 -38.67 -51.25
C LYS A 3 23.43 -38.46 -50.27
N LEU A 4 22.21 -38.82 -50.65
CA LEU A 4 21.02 -38.69 -49.81
C LEU A 4 21.08 -39.64 -48.60
N LYS A 5 21.53 -40.88 -48.80
CA LYS A 5 21.78 -41.84 -47.71
C LYS A 5 22.81 -41.29 -46.70
N SER A 6 23.90 -40.70 -47.18
CA SER A 6 24.91 -40.08 -46.33
C SER A 6 24.36 -38.89 -45.56
N ALA A 7 23.54 -38.05 -46.20
CA ALA A 7 22.89 -36.92 -45.56
C ALA A 7 21.94 -37.38 -44.44
N ILE A 8 21.06 -38.35 -44.70
CA ILE A 8 20.15 -38.92 -43.68
C ILE A 8 20.94 -39.54 -42.52
N LYS A 9 22.02 -40.28 -42.80
CA LYS A 9 22.91 -40.82 -41.76
C LYS A 9 23.54 -39.72 -40.89
N GLY A 10 23.86 -38.57 -41.47
CA GLY A 10 24.39 -37.41 -40.76
C GLY A 10 23.38 -36.76 -39.81
N LEU A 11 22.07 -36.97 -40.02
CA LEU A 11 21.01 -36.47 -39.14
C LEU A 11 20.77 -37.36 -37.91
N ARG A 12 21.34 -38.56 -37.89
CA ARG A 12 21.07 -39.58 -36.87
C ARG A 12 21.65 -39.13 -35.53
N ARG A 13 20.78 -38.98 -34.54
CA ARG A 13 21.13 -38.62 -33.15
C ARG A 13 20.94 -39.83 -32.25
N GLN A 14 21.56 -39.80 -31.08
CA GLN A 14 21.43 -40.85 -30.07
C GLN A 14 20.74 -40.27 -28.83
N ASN A 15 19.75 -40.98 -28.29
CA ASN A 15 19.09 -40.59 -27.05
C ASN A 15 19.89 -41.07 -25.82
N VAL A 16 19.48 -40.65 -24.64
CA VAL A 16 20.13 -41.02 -23.37
C VAL A 16 20.17 -42.53 -23.10
N ALA A 17 19.21 -43.29 -23.65
CA ALA A 17 19.14 -44.74 -23.53
C ALA A 17 19.97 -45.48 -24.61
N GLY A 18 20.70 -44.76 -25.44
CA GLY A 18 21.58 -45.30 -26.47
C GLY A 18 20.90 -45.65 -27.80
N TYR A 19 19.59 -45.40 -27.94
CA TYR A 19 18.85 -45.64 -29.18
C TYR A 19 19.06 -44.50 -30.15
N TYR A 20 19.22 -44.85 -31.43
CA TYR A 20 19.33 -43.87 -32.48
C TYR A 20 17.96 -43.44 -33.00
N TYR A 21 17.88 -42.19 -33.43
CA TYR A 21 16.70 -41.63 -34.05
C TYR A 21 17.06 -40.49 -35.00
N ILE A 22 16.13 -40.14 -35.88
CA ILE A 22 16.28 -39.04 -36.84
C ILE A 22 15.11 -38.07 -36.64
N PRO A 23 15.38 -36.78 -36.39
CA PRO A 23 14.32 -35.81 -36.21
C PRO A 23 13.53 -35.54 -37.49
N SER A 24 12.20 -35.54 -37.40
CA SER A 24 11.32 -35.38 -38.56
C SER A 24 11.58 -34.07 -39.31
N ARG A 25 11.77 -32.95 -38.60
CA ARG A 25 12.09 -31.66 -39.25
C ARG A 25 13.39 -31.68 -40.02
N SER A 26 14.42 -32.26 -39.40
CA SER A 26 15.73 -32.42 -40.02
C SER A 26 15.63 -33.36 -41.23
N LEU A 27 14.82 -34.41 -41.15
CA LEU A 27 14.56 -35.33 -42.25
C LEU A 27 13.85 -34.61 -43.41
N ASP A 28 12.78 -33.88 -43.14
CA ASP A 28 12.02 -33.13 -44.13
C ASP A 28 12.89 -32.08 -44.85
N ALA A 29 13.83 -31.45 -44.13
CA ALA A 29 14.77 -30.48 -44.69
C ALA A 29 15.79 -31.11 -45.66
N VAL A 30 16.14 -32.38 -45.48
CA VAL A 30 17.05 -33.13 -46.36
C VAL A 30 16.29 -33.85 -47.48
N MET A 31 15.04 -34.25 -47.23
CA MET A 31 14.17 -34.98 -48.17
C MET A 31 13.39 -34.03 -49.08
N THR A 32 14.08 -33.09 -49.73
CA THR A 32 13.45 -32.16 -50.68
C THR A 32 13.04 -32.88 -51.96
N THR A 33 12.09 -32.30 -52.70
CA THR A 33 11.64 -32.85 -53.99
C THR A 33 12.80 -33.02 -54.97
N GLU A 34 13.73 -32.07 -55.01
CA GLU A 34 14.94 -32.14 -55.83
C GLU A 34 15.87 -33.28 -55.37
N ALA A 35 16.10 -33.41 -54.07
CA ALA A 35 16.99 -34.45 -53.53
C ALA A 35 16.44 -35.86 -53.77
N ILE A 36 15.11 -36.04 -53.68
CA ILE A 36 14.45 -37.31 -53.98
C ILE A 36 14.48 -37.57 -55.49
N ARG A 37 14.24 -36.54 -56.33
CA ARG A 37 14.34 -36.66 -57.80
C ARG A 37 15.74 -37.09 -58.23
N ASP A 38 16.78 -36.48 -57.68
CA ASP A 38 18.19 -36.84 -57.93
C ASP A 38 18.50 -38.27 -57.46
N ALA A 39 17.87 -38.72 -56.38
CA ALA A 39 18.02 -40.09 -55.91
C ALA A 39 17.37 -41.12 -56.86
N PHE A 40 16.34 -40.73 -57.61
CA PHE A 40 15.64 -41.62 -58.56
C PHE A 40 16.35 -41.81 -59.90
N VAL A 41 17.31 -40.94 -60.24
CA VAL A 41 18.13 -41.06 -61.47
C VAL A 41 18.86 -42.41 -61.52
N ASP A 42 19.30 -42.92 -60.36
CA ASP A 42 20.00 -44.21 -60.23
C ASP A 42 19.06 -45.39 -59.86
N SER A 43 17.74 -45.22 -59.94
CA SER A 43 16.76 -46.20 -59.44
C SER A 43 16.29 -47.22 -60.49
N THR A 44 15.77 -48.35 -60.03
CA THR A 44 15.10 -49.35 -60.88
C THR A 44 13.67 -48.95 -61.29
N ILE A 45 13.21 -47.74 -60.94
CA ILE A 45 11.86 -47.27 -61.25
C ILE A 45 11.82 -46.78 -62.71
N PRO A 46 10.88 -47.29 -63.54
CA PRO A 46 10.79 -46.89 -64.93
C PRO A 46 10.61 -45.37 -65.10
N PRO A 47 11.29 -44.71 -66.05
CA PRO A 47 11.27 -43.25 -66.21
C PRO A 47 9.85 -42.63 -66.27
N TYR A 48 8.88 -43.35 -66.84
CA TYR A 48 7.50 -42.90 -66.97
C TYR A 48 6.68 -42.95 -65.66
N HIS A 49 7.15 -43.65 -64.62
CA HIS A 49 6.53 -43.68 -63.29
C HIS A 49 7.29 -42.85 -62.24
N GLN A 50 8.45 -42.26 -62.59
CA GLN A 50 9.31 -41.55 -61.64
C GLN A 50 8.63 -40.31 -61.05
N GLU A 51 7.96 -39.49 -61.87
CA GLU A 51 7.28 -38.27 -61.39
C GLU A 51 6.05 -38.59 -60.52
N GLU A 52 5.28 -39.62 -60.85
CA GLU A 52 4.16 -40.07 -59.99
C GLU A 52 4.66 -40.61 -58.65
N THR A 53 5.71 -41.43 -58.68
CA THR A 53 6.34 -41.99 -57.48
C THR A 53 6.96 -40.89 -56.62
N LEU A 54 7.61 -39.91 -57.24
CA LEU A 54 8.21 -38.75 -56.56
C LEU A 54 7.12 -37.98 -55.79
N ASN A 55 5.99 -37.71 -56.44
CA ASN A 55 4.86 -37.05 -55.80
C ASN A 55 4.28 -37.88 -54.64
N ARG A 56 4.15 -39.20 -54.79
CA ARG A 56 3.68 -40.08 -53.70
C ARG A 56 4.64 -40.10 -52.51
N VAL A 57 5.95 -40.21 -52.75
CA VAL A 57 6.96 -40.16 -51.68
C VAL A 57 6.97 -38.81 -50.98
N CYS A 58 7.06 -37.70 -51.72
CA CYS A 58 7.10 -36.36 -51.13
C CYS A 58 5.83 -36.04 -50.32
N LYS A 59 4.67 -36.55 -50.74
CA LYS A 59 3.39 -36.27 -50.09
C LYS A 59 3.19 -37.06 -48.81
N GLN A 60 3.56 -38.35 -48.80
CA GLN A 60 3.19 -39.25 -47.69
C GLN A 60 4.15 -40.43 -47.46
N GLY A 61 5.24 -40.60 -48.20
CA GLY A 61 6.09 -41.81 -48.12
C GLY A 61 7.55 -41.54 -47.72
N VAL A 62 7.83 -40.38 -47.12
CA VAL A 62 9.20 -39.90 -46.83
C VAL A 62 9.93 -40.83 -45.87
N LYS A 63 9.28 -41.28 -44.79
CA LYS A 63 9.90 -42.15 -43.78
C LYS A 63 10.08 -43.58 -44.30
N ILE A 64 9.11 -44.11 -45.03
CA ILE A 64 9.24 -45.43 -45.67
C ILE A 64 10.45 -45.41 -46.62
N PHE A 65 10.54 -44.40 -47.49
CA PHE A 65 11.66 -44.28 -48.43
C PHE A 65 13.00 -44.06 -47.72
N ALA A 66 13.05 -43.20 -46.69
CA ALA A 66 14.24 -43.00 -45.88
C ALA A 66 14.70 -44.29 -45.16
N THR A 67 13.76 -45.12 -44.70
CA THR A 67 14.07 -46.42 -44.09
C THR A 67 14.77 -47.34 -45.10
N LEU A 68 14.23 -47.46 -46.31
CA LEU A 68 14.82 -48.26 -47.39
C LEU A 68 16.21 -47.76 -47.80
N LEU A 69 16.41 -46.43 -47.85
CA LEU A 69 17.72 -45.82 -48.11
C LEU A 69 18.73 -46.18 -47.02
N LEU A 70 18.34 -46.12 -45.74
CA LEU A 70 19.20 -46.47 -44.61
C LEU A 70 19.61 -47.94 -44.62
N LEU A 71 18.69 -48.84 -44.99
CA LEU A 71 18.95 -50.27 -45.18
C LEU A 71 19.77 -50.58 -46.44
N GLY A 72 19.89 -49.62 -47.37
CA GLY A 72 20.59 -49.84 -48.64
C GLY A 72 19.81 -50.66 -49.65
N CYS A 73 18.48 -50.69 -49.53
CA CYS A 73 17.60 -51.47 -50.40
C CYS A 73 16.50 -50.61 -51.09
N PRO A 74 16.82 -49.41 -51.63
CA PRO A 74 15.85 -48.44 -52.15
C PRO A 74 14.98 -48.96 -53.32
N ASN A 75 15.46 -49.97 -54.06
CA ASN A 75 14.73 -50.58 -55.17
C ASN A 75 13.44 -51.29 -54.74
N HIS A 76 13.31 -51.66 -53.45
CA HIS A 76 12.08 -52.27 -52.93
C HIS A 76 10.94 -51.25 -52.74
N LEU A 77 11.16 -49.97 -53.01
CA LEU A 77 10.11 -48.95 -52.97
C LEU A 77 8.93 -49.31 -53.90
N SER A 78 9.19 -49.95 -55.04
CA SER A 78 8.13 -50.37 -55.97
C SER A 78 7.13 -51.34 -55.33
N LEU A 79 7.59 -52.21 -54.43
CA LEU A 79 6.73 -53.16 -53.73
C LEU A 79 5.73 -52.47 -52.79
N PHE A 80 6.14 -51.37 -52.14
CA PHE A 80 5.23 -50.55 -51.33
C PHE A 80 4.18 -49.83 -52.19
N ILE A 81 4.51 -49.50 -53.44
CA ILE A 81 3.60 -48.86 -54.38
C ILE A 81 2.60 -49.88 -54.93
N GLU A 82 3.08 -51.05 -55.36
CA GLU A 82 2.27 -52.17 -55.87
C GLU A 82 1.28 -52.68 -54.82
N ALA A 83 1.69 -52.74 -53.56
CA ALA A 83 0.83 -53.12 -52.44
C ALA A 83 -0.06 -51.98 -51.90
N ASP A 84 0.04 -50.76 -52.46
CA ASP A 84 -0.62 -49.53 -51.96
C ASP A 84 -0.34 -49.23 -50.46
N GLN A 85 0.87 -49.56 -50.00
CA GLN A 85 1.34 -49.35 -48.62
C GLN A 85 2.35 -48.20 -48.46
N LEU A 86 2.57 -47.40 -49.51
CA LEU A 86 3.43 -46.21 -49.45
C LEU A 86 2.71 -45.02 -48.76
N ASP A 87 2.58 -45.12 -47.44
CA ASP A 87 2.01 -44.08 -46.56
C ASP A 87 2.62 -44.19 -45.15
N ASP A 88 3.35 -43.15 -44.75
CA ASP A 88 4.01 -43.01 -43.45
C ASP A 88 3.02 -43.05 -42.28
N ALA A 89 1.74 -42.73 -42.50
CA ALA A 89 0.70 -42.86 -41.49
C ALA A 89 0.40 -44.33 -41.12
N LYS A 90 0.80 -45.29 -41.96
CA LYS A 90 0.67 -46.73 -41.72
C LYS A 90 1.82 -47.32 -40.91
N LEU A 91 2.87 -46.55 -40.66
CA LEU A 91 3.94 -46.97 -39.75
C LEU A 91 3.44 -46.96 -38.29
N PRO A 92 3.81 -47.94 -37.45
CA PRO A 92 4.77 -49.02 -37.72
C PRO A 92 4.14 -50.24 -38.42
N LEU A 93 4.86 -50.79 -39.41
CA LEU A 93 4.48 -52.02 -40.10
C LEU A 93 5.10 -53.24 -39.42
N LYS A 94 4.32 -54.31 -39.23
CA LYS A 94 4.81 -55.57 -38.65
C LYS A 94 5.53 -56.41 -39.68
N THR A 95 6.45 -57.27 -39.24
CA THR A 95 7.23 -58.17 -40.11
C THR A 95 6.32 -59.06 -40.97
N GLU A 96 5.18 -59.52 -40.45
CA GLU A 96 4.23 -60.36 -41.18
C GLU A 96 3.57 -59.62 -42.35
N ALA A 97 3.24 -58.34 -42.17
CA ALA A 97 2.67 -57.50 -43.23
C ALA A 97 3.73 -57.14 -44.29
N LEU A 98 4.95 -56.84 -43.84
CA LEU A 98 6.09 -56.54 -44.71
C LEU A 98 6.45 -57.74 -45.62
N PHE A 99 6.44 -58.96 -45.08
CA PHE A 99 6.72 -60.18 -45.84
C PHE A 99 5.51 -60.70 -46.63
N GLY A 100 4.31 -60.67 -46.04
CA GLY A 100 3.10 -61.30 -46.60
C GLY A 100 2.32 -60.43 -47.58
N GLU A 101 2.20 -59.13 -47.31
CA GLU A 101 1.39 -58.20 -48.14
C GLU A 101 2.29 -57.39 -49.09
N ILE A 102 3.42 -56.87 -48.57
CA ILE A 102 4.38 -56.07 -49.37
C ILE A 102 5.40 -56.98 -50.08
N HIS A 103 5.45 -58.28 -49.75
CA HIS A 103 6.33 -59.27 -50.39
C HIS A 103 7.83 -58.93 -50.30
N LEU A 104 8.27 -58.24 -49.23
CA LEU A 104 9.69 -58.01 -48.97
C LEU A 104 10.40 -59.32 -48.65
N PRO A 105 11.67 -59.51 -49.04
CA PRO A 105 12.49 -60.62 -48.56
C PRO A 105 12.48 -60.66 -47.03
N LYS A 106 12.37 -61.85 -46.44
CA LYS A 106 12.18 -62.01 -44.98
C LYS A 106 13.23 -61.25 -44.16
N GLU A 107 14.49 -61.28 -44.58
CA GLU A 107 15.60 -60.56 -43.92
C GLU A 107 15.38 -59.04 -43.98
N VAL A 108 15.05 -58.50 -45.16
CA VAL A 108 14.76 -57.06 -45.35
C VAL A 108 13.50 -56.63 -44.58
N ALA A 109 12.49 -57.50 -44.51
CA ALA A 109 11.28 -57.24 -43.73
C ALA A 109 11.58 -57.14 -42.22
N THR A 110 12.45 -58.01 -41.69
CA THR A 110 12.91 -57.93 -40.30
C THR A 110 13.71 -56.65 -40.06
N ASP A 111 14.69 -56.35 -40.92
CA ASP A 111 15.52 -55.16 -40.79
C ASP A 111 14.69 -53.86 -40.90
N PHE A 112 13.70 -53.82 -41.79
CA PHE A 112 12.76 -52.70 -41.91
C PHE A 112 11.92 -52.54 -40.66
N ALA A 113 11.39 -53.66 -40.14
CA ALA A 113 10.54 -53.66 -38.95
C ALA A 113 11.28 -53.10 -37.72
N GLU A 114 12.60 -53.28 -37.65
CA GLU A 114 13.45 -52.70 -36.60
C GLU A 114 13.88 -51.26 -36.93
N LYS A 115 14.26 -50.99 -38.17
CA LYS A 115 14.83 -49.69 -38.57
C LYS A 115 13.82 -48.55 -38.56
N GLN A 116 12.54 -48.85 -38.85
CA GLN A 116 11.47 -47.86 -38.87
C GLN A 116 11.36 -47.07 -37.55
N TRP A 117 11.70 -47.66 -36.41
CA TRP A 117 11.62 -46.98 -35.09
C TRP A 117 12.57 -45.78 -34.97
N GLU A 118 13.65 -45.73 -35.76
CA GLU A 118 14.53 -44.55 -35.81
C GLU A 118 13.84 -43.33 -36.45
N LEU A 119 12.78 -43.53 -37.24
CA LEU A 119 12.03 -42.48 -37.94
C LEU A 119 10.64 -42.21 -37.34
N ILE A 120 10.14 -43.11 -36.49
CA ILE A 120 8.83 -42.99 -35.80
C ILE A 120 9.06 -42.41 -34.40
N VAL A 121 9.49 -41.15 -34.37
CA VAL A 121 9.87 -40.45 -33.13
C VAL A 121 8.82 -39.38 -32.82
N PRO A 122 8.28 -39.31 -31.59
CA PRO A 122 7.22 -38.39 -31.25
C PRO A 122 7.72 -36.95 -31.19
N THR A 123 6.86 -36.00 -31.55
CA THR A 123 7.05 -34.57 -31.29
C THR A 123 6.27 -34.18 -30.05
N PHE A 124 6.89 -33.49 -29.09
CA PHE A 124 6.27 -33.00 -27.87
C PHE A 124 5.67 -31.61 -28.08
N ARG A 125 4.49 -31.39 -27.49
CA ARG A 125 3.78 -30.10 -27.51
C ARG A 125 3.18 -29.84 -26.13
N CYS A 126 3.37 -28.62 -25.61
CA CYS A 126 2.74 -28.19 -24.37
C CYS A 126 1.21 -28.28 -24.45
N GLY A 127 0.56 -28.65 -23.34
CA GLY A 127 -0.88 -28.88 -23.25
C GLY A 127 -1.38 -30.20 -23.82
N THR A 128 -0.50 -31.02 -24.42
CA THR A 128 -0.91 -32.35 -24.91
C THR A 128 -0.85 -33.36 -23.76
N LEU A 129 -2.02 -33.78 -23.28
CA LEU A 129 -2.18 -34.66 -22.13
C LEU A 129 -2.57 -36.09 -22.54
N ASN A 130 -2.22 -37.05 -21.68
CA ASN A 130 -2.60 -38.46 -21.73
C ASN A 130 -2.19 -39.20 -23.02
N ARG A 131 -1.02 -38.89 -23.60
CA ARG A 131 -0.54 -39.61 -24.78
C ARG A 131 -0.13 -41.03 -24.43
N ARG A 132 -0.38 -41.99 -25.32
CA ARG A 132 0.10 -43.36 -25.16
C ARG A 132 1.09 -43.68 -26.28
N PHE A 133 2.32 -44.03 -25.91
CA PHE A 133 3.36 -44.42 -26.84
C PHE A 133 3.55 -45.94 -26.80
N GLY A 134 3.73 -46.53 -27.98
CA GLY A 134 4.08 -47.94 -28.11
C GLY A 134 5.42 -48.25 -27.43
N ALA A 135 5.61 -49.51 -27.02
CA ALA A 135 6.81 -49.93 -26.30
C ALA A 135 8.11 -49.68 -27.08
N ASN A 136 8.08 -49.74 -28.41
CA ASN A 136 9.27 -49.60 -29.25
C ASN A 136 9.54 -48.16 -29.71
N ILE A 137 8.67 -47.22 -29.37
CA ILE A 137 8.87 -45.81 -29.71
C ILE A 137 10.14 -45.28 -29.03
N VAL A 138 11.06 -44.73 -29.83
CA VAL A 138 12.25 -44.06 -29.30
C VAL A 138 11.84 -42.68 -28.80
N LEU A 139 12.02 -42.42 -27.50
CA LEU A 139 11.79 -41.09 -26.95
C LEU A 139 13.01 -40.19 -27.20
N PRO A 140 12.82 -38.96 -27.69
CA PRO A 140 13.88 -38.01 -28.03
C PRO A 140 14.43 -37.28 -26.79
N PHE A 141 14.72 -38.02 -25.72
CA PHE A 141 15.35 -37.47 -24.52
C PHE A 141 16.87 -37.47 -24.67
N THR A 142 17.48 -36.29 -24.65
CA THR A 142 18.94 -36.12 -24.72
C THR A 142 19.60 -36.20 -23.34
N GLN A 143 18.82 -35.98 -22.28
CA GLN A 143 19.22 -36.18 -20.89
C GLN A 143 18.06 -36.79 -20.09
N ASP A 144 18.38 -37.67 -19.15
CA ASP A 144 17.46 -38.25 -18.16
C ASP A 144 18.23 -38.58 -16.88
N LYS A 145 18.20 -37.67 -15.92
CA LYS A 145 18.91 -37.77 -14.65
C LYS A 145 17.90 -37.84 -13.51
N ARG A 146 17.93 -38.91 -12.73
CA ARG A 146 17.06 -39.02 -11.55
C ARG A 146 17.45 -38.00 -10.48
N ILE A 147 16.50 -37.19 -10.01
CA ILE A 147 16.71 -36.16 -9.00
C ILE A 147 16.00 -36.43 -7.68
N GLY A 148 14.96 -37.27 -7.67
CA GLY A 148 14.21 -37.57 -6.44
C GLY A 148 13.39 -38.86 -6.49
N LYS A 149 12.89 -39.27 -5.33
CA LYS A 149 11.90 -40.35 -5.17
C LYS A 149 10.87 -39.92 -4.13
N GLY A 150 9.62 -39.72 -4.55
CA GLY A 150 8.48 -39.46 -3.68
C GLY A 150 7.73 -40.75 -3.33
N ALA A 151 6.63 -40.60 -2.58
CA ALA A 151 5.74 -41.71 -2.23
C ALA A 151 5.03 -42.31 -3.46
N PHE A 152 4.72 -41.48 -4.46
CA PHE A 152 3.94 -41.84 -5.65
C PHE A 152 4.77 -42.05 -6.92
N GLY A 153 6.09 -41.84 -6.88
CA GLY A 153 6.91 -41.96 -8.09
C GLY A 153 8.34 -41.44 -7.99
N ALA A 154 9.11 -41.60 -9.06
CA ALA A 154 10.46 -41.07 -9.20
C ALA A 154 10.46 -39.81 -10.07
N VAL A 155 11.23 -38.80 -9.66
CA VAL A 155 11.35 -37.53 -10.42
C VAL A 155 12.69 -37.50 -11.13
N HIS A 156 12.66 -37.16 -12.42
CA HIS A 156 13.82 -37.08 -13.29
C HIS A 156 13.92 -35.69 -13.90
N GLU A 157 15.14 -35.18 -14.01
CA GLU A 157 15.51 -34.03 -14.81
C GLU A 157 15.76 -34.50 -16.25
N VAL A 158 14.97 -34.01 -17.20
CA VAL A 158 15.04 -34.45 -18.60
C VAL A 158 15.17 -33.28 -19.56
N MET A 159 15.86 -33.51 -20.69
CA MET A 159 15.91 -32.59 -21.82
C MET A 159 15.31 -33.27 -23.06
N ILE A 160 14.46 -32.55 -23.78
CA ILE A 160 13.86 -33.00 -25.04
C ILE A 160 14.63 -32.36 -26.18
N ASP A 161 15.03 -33.14 -27.18
CA ASP A 161 15.65 -32.64 -28.40
C ASP A 161 14.80 -31.50 -29.02
N GLU A 162 15.44 -30.37 -29.33
CA GLU A 162 14.81 -29.15 -29.86
C GLU A 162 14.01 -29.40 -31.16
N ASP A 163 14.48 -30.31 -32.03
CA ASP A 163 13.77 -30.66 -33.27
C ASP A 163 12.50 -31.49 -33.02
N HIS A 164 12.38 -32.07 -31.81
CA HIS A 164 11.22 -32.81 -31.35
C HIS A 164 10.28 -31.96 -30.49
N GLN A 165 10.44 -30.64 -30.47
CA GLN A 165 9.50 -29.72 -29.86
C GLN A 165 8.66 -29.02 -30.93
N ALA A 166 7.33 -29.12 -30.83
CA ALA A 166 6.41 -28.47 -31.78
C ALA A 166 6.62 -26.95 -31.82
N PRO A 167 6.39 -26.28 -32.98
CA PRO A 167 6.56 -24.84 -33.06
C PRO A 167 5.46 -24.14 -32.25
N GLY A 168 5.79 -23.10 -31.49
CA GLY A 168 4.87 -22.41 -30.58
C GLY A 168 5.46 -22.24 -29.17
N VAL A 169 4.67 -22.54 -28.13
CA VAL A 169 5.15 -22.55 -26.74
C VAL A 169 6.15 -23.70 -26.58
N LEU A 170 7.42 -23.37 -26.49
CA LEU A 170 8.51 -24.32 -26.31
C LEU A 170 8.57 -24.82 -24.87
N PHE A 171 9.07 -26.04 -24.69
CA PHE A 171 9.40 -26.51 -23.35
C PHE A 171 10.60 -25.69 -22.84
N PRO A 172 10.70 -25.46 -21.52
CA PRO A 172 11.95 -25.00 -20.92
C PRO A 172 13.10 -25.95 -21.31
N HIS A 173 14.32 -25.42 -21.37
CA HIS A 173 15.52 -26.18 -21.76
C HIS A 173 15.68 -27.46 -20.93
N ILE A 174 15.34 -27.40 -19.64
CA ILE A 174 15.33 -28.53 -18.72
C ILE A 174 13.96 -28.61 -18.04
N ILE A 175 13.38 -29.80 -17.97
CA ILE A 175 12.07 -30.06 -17.38
C ILE A 175 12.14 -31.20 -16.35
N ALA A 176 11.14 -31.26 -15.46
CA ALA A 176 10.97 -32.35 -14.51
C ALA A 176 9.95 -33.38 -15.03
N ARG A 177 10.32 -34.66 -15.06
CA ARG A 177 9.44 -35.80 -15.33
C ARG A 177 9.14 -36.57 -14.05
N LYS A 178 7.89 -36.51 -13.57
CA LYS A 178 7.38 -37.37 -12.50
C LYS A 178 6.88 -38.67 -13.12
N GLU A 179 7.58 -39.77 -12.83
CA GLU A 179 7.27 -41.12 -13.31
C GLU A 179 6.55 -41.92 -12.22
N PHE A 180 5.40 -42.48 -12.56
CA PHE A 180 4.58 -43.33 -11.72
C PHE A 180 4.61 -44.77 -12.24
N THR A 181 4.58 -45.72 -11.30
CA THR A 181 4.43 -47.16 -11.58
C THR A 181 3.01 -47.66 -11.39
N VAL A 182 2.12 -46.84 -10.82
CA VAL A 182 0.74 -47.18 -10.50
C VAL A 182 -0.20 -46.27 -11.31
N GLU A 183 -1.06 -46.85 -12.15
CA GLU A 183 -1.99 -46.10 -13.01
C GLU A 183 -2.96 -45.24 -12.21
N HIS A 184 -3.46 -45.76 -11.08
CA HIS A 184 -4.45 -45.06 -10.27
C HIS A 184 -3.92 -43.71 -9.76
N ASP A 185 -2.70 -43.70 -9.23
CA ASP A 185 -2.07 -42.49 -8.68
C ASP A 185 -1.83 -41.45 -9.78
N HIS A 186 -1.28 -41.89 -10.92
CA HIS A 186 -1.11 -41.03 -12.10
C HIS A 186 -2.43 -40.45 -12.58
N ARG A 187 -3.47 -41.28 -12.73
CA ARG A 187 -4.77 -40.85 -13.27
C ARG A 187 -5.38 -39.77 -12.39
N LYS A 188 -5.33 -39.95 -11.06
CA LYS A 188 -5.89 -38.98 -10.10
C LYS A 188 -5.16 -37.65 -10.14
N GLU A 189 -3.83 -37.66 -10.18
CA GLU A 189 -3.04 -36.43 -10.26
C GLU A 189 -3.21 -35.72 -11.62
N LEU A 190 -3.24 -36.48 -12.72
CA LEU A 190 -3.50 -35.96 -14.06
C LEU A 190 -4.87 -35.29 -14.15
N GLU A 191 -5.92 -35.89 -13.57
CA GLU A 191 -7.27 -35.34 -13.54
C GLU A 191 -7.29 -33.99 -12.80
N ASN A 192 -6.77 -33.93 -11.57
CA ASN A 192 -6.70 -32.68 -10.79
C ASN A 192 -5.89 -31.59 -11.51
N LEU A 193 -4.70 -31.91 -12.02
CA LEU A 193 -3.85 -30.96 -12.73
C LEU A 193 -4.45 -30.50 -14.06
N SER A 194 -5.18 -31.37 -14.77
CA SER A 194 -5.86 -30.99 -16.02
C SER A 194 -6.91 -29.90 -15.77
N ILE A 195 -7.58 -29.94 -14.62
CA ILE A 195 -8.54 -28.91 -14.20
C ILE A 195 -7.78 -27.65 -13.76
N LEU A 196 -6.83 -27.78 -12.83
CA LEU A 196 -6.11 -26.65 -12.25
C LEU A 196 -5.24 -25.88 -13.26
N ASN A 197 -4.76 -26.52 -14.32
CA ASN A 197 -4.06 -25.84 -15.41
C ASN A 197 -4.90 -24.72 -16.07
N HIS A 198 -6.23 -24.75 -15.95
CA HIS A 198 -7.10 -23.67 -16.44
C HIS A 198 -7.10 -22.42 -15.55
N LEU A 199 -6.65 -22.51 -14.28
CA LEU A 199 -6.47 -21.34 -13.39
C LEU A 199 -5.37 -20.40 -13.88
N LYS A 200 -4.31 -20.96 -14.49
CA LYS A 200 -3.07 -20.25 -14.84
C LYS A 200 -2.56 -19.36 -13.69
N HIS A 201 -2.31 -19.97 -12.53
CA HIS A 201 -1.78 -19.26 -11.36
C HIS A 201 -0.24 -19.40 -11.28
N PRO A 202 0.53 -18.32 -11.07
CA PRO A 202 2.00 -18.36 -11.08
C PRO A 202 2.63 -19.19 -9.94
N ASN A 203 1.87 -19.45 -8.88
CA ASN A 203 2.29 -20.22 -7.71
C ASN A 203 1.61 -21.61 -7.64
N ILE A 204 1.07 -22.13 -8.75
CA ILE A 204 0.61 -23.52 -8.88
C ILE A 204 1.42 -24.17 -10.00
N VAL A 205 1.89 -25.40 -9.79
CA VAL A 205 2.69 -26.11 -10.79
C VAL A 205 1.91 -26.30 -12.10
N GLU A 206 2.52 -25.92 -13.22
CA GLU A 206 1.93 -26.08 -14.55
C GLU A 206 2.25 -27.46 -15.13
N LEU A 207 1.23 -28.24 -15.47
CA LEU A 207 1.43 -29.50 -16.19
C LEU A 207 1.68 -29.22 -17.68
N LEU A 208 2.91 -29.40 -18.15
CA LEU A 208 3.31 -29.13 -19.54
C LEU A 208 2.79 -30.18 -20.50
N SER A 209 2.91 -31.46 -20.16
CA SER A 209 2.45 -32.59 -20.99
C SER A 209 2.40 -33.87 -20.16
N SER A 210 1.68 -34.88 -20.64
CA SER A 210 1.74 -36.23 -20.06
C SER A 210 1.74 -37.33 -21.11
N PHE A 211 2.39 -38.43 -20.78
CA PHE A 211 2.43 -39.61 -21.63
C PHE A 211 2.60 -40.91 -20.84
N VAL A 212 2.30 -42.03 -21.49
CA VAL A 212 2.45 -43.38 -20.95
C VAL A 212 3.26 -44.21 -21.94
N GLN A 213 4.27 -44.93 -21.46
CA GLN A 213 5.06 -45.86 -22.27
C GLN A 213 5.53 -47.05 -21.41
N LYS A 214 5.38 -48.29 -21.88
CA LYS A 214 5.80 -49.52 -21.14
C LYS A 214 5.30 -49.55 -19.69
N ASP A 215 4.01 -49.24 -19.48
CA ASP A 215 3.37 -49.17 -18.16
C ASP A 215 4.04 -48.20 -17.16
N LYS A 216 4.82 -47.25 -17.68
CA LYS A 216 5.32 -46.09 -16.95
C LYS A 216 4.51 -44.87 -17.33
N TYR A 217 3.92 -44.23 -16.34
CA TYR A 217 3.08 -43.07 -16.53
C TYR A 217 3.89 -41.83 -16.17
N SER A 218 3.90 -40.80 -17.03
CA SER A 218 4.79 -39.66 -16.91
C SER A 218 4.04 -38.34 -17.00
N LEU A 219 4.28 -37.46 -16.03
CA LEU A 219 3.86 -36.06 -16.02
C LEU A 219 5.08 -35.16 -16.18
N LEU A 220 5.00 -34.15 -17.05
CA LEU A 220 6.09 -33.22 -17.34
C LEU A 220 5.77 -31.82 -16.79
N PHE A 221 6.73 -31.23 -16.09
CA PHE A 221 6.61 -29.94 -15.39
C PHE A 221 7.83 -29.06 -15.63
N PRO A 222 7.73 -27.72 -15.44
CA PRO A 222 8.91 -26.88 -15.32
C PRO A 222 9.81 -27.37 -14.18
N LEU A 223 11.13 -27.36 -14.38
CA LEU A 223 12.07 -27.72 -13.31
C LEU A 223 12.20 -26.57 -12.31
N ALA A 224 11.93 -26.83 -11.03
CA ALA A 224 12.24 -25.93 -9.93
C ALA A 224 13.73 -26.04 -9.57
N LYS A 225 14.53 -25.02 -9.93
CA LYS A 225 15.99 -25.05 -9.79
C LYS A 225 16.47 -25.11 -8.35
N ASP A 226 15.73 -24.49 -7.43
CA ASP A 226 16.14 -24.38 -6.02
C ASP A 226 15.66 -25.57 -5.16
N GLY A 227 14.91 -26.49 -5.77
CA GLY A 227 14.36 -27.68 -5.11
C GLY A 227 13.04 -27.40 -4.41
N ASP A 228 12.72 -28.20 -3.39
CA ASP A 228 11.57 -28.00 -2.51
C ASP A 228 11.92 -27.12 -1.29
N LEU A 229 10.89 -26.61 -0.61
CA LEU A 229 11.02 -25.70 0.52
C LEU A 229 11.66 -26.39 1.74
N ASP A 230 11.49 -27.70 1.92
CA ASP A 230 12.16 -28.46 3.00
C ASP A 230 13.68 -28.40 2.84
N ALA A 231 14.16 -28.67 1.62
CA ALA A 231 15.57 -28.57 1.27
C ALA A 231 16.08 -27.12 1.21
N PHE A 232 15.20 -26.15 0.96
CA PHE A 232 15.54 -24.73 0.94
C PHE A 232 15.78 -24.15 2.35
N LEU A 233 14.92 -24.48 3.31
CA LEU A 233 14.97 -23.92 4.68
C LEU A 233 16.22 -24.33 5.47
N VAL A 234 17.01 -25.29 4.97
CA VAL A 234 18.29 -25.69 5.56
C VAL A 234 19.51 -25.03 4.89
N LYS A 235 19.31 -24.19 3.87
CA LYS A 235 20.37 -23.44 3.18
C LYS A 235 20.63 -22.09 3.86
N GLU A 236 21.87 -21.62 3.78
CA GLU A 236 22.25 -20.29 4.26
C GLU A 236 21.57 -19.17 3.47
N ARG A 237 20.85 -18.31 4.19
CA ARG A 237 19.91 -17.34 3.62
C ARG A 237 20.57 -16.31 2.70
N HIS A 238 21.75 -15.82 3.06
CA HIS A 238 22.49 -14.79 2.32
C HIS A 238 22.98 -15.24 0.93
N HIS A 239 22.97 -16.54 0.65
CA HIS A 239 23.29 -17.11 -0.66
C HIS A 239 22.05 -17.39 -1.53
N THR A 240 20.87 -16.98 -1.09
CA THR A 240 19.60 -17.24 -1.78
C THR A 240 18.99 -15.95 -2.34
N GLN A 241 17.94 -16.11 -3.15
CA GLN A 241 17.13 -15.02 -3.70
C GLN A 241 16.29 -14.30 -2.62
N PHE A 242 16.37 -14.77 -1.37
CA PHE A 242 15.59 -14.33 -0.21
C PHE A 242 16.47 -13.69 0.88
N SER A 243 17.45 -12.89 0.46
CA SER A 243 18.41 -12.23 1.35
C SER A 243 17.78 -11.18 2.28
N THR A 244 16.63 -10.63 1.90
CA THR A 244 15.83 -9.68 2.69
C THR A 244 14.49 -10.29 3.08
N ASP A 245 13.81 -9.71 4.09
CA ASP A 245 12.57 -10.27 4.65
C ASP A 245 11.38 -10.16 3.68
N GLN A 246 11.27 -9.01 3.00
CA GLN A 246 10.14 -8.68 2.13
C GLN A 246 9.85 -9.73 1.03
N PRO A 247 10.84 -10.23 0.26
CA PRO A 247 10.57 -11.23 -0.77
C PRO A 247 10.06 -12.58 -0.21
N LEU A 248 10.43 -12.95 1.02
CA LEU A 248 9.91 -14.17 1.65
C LEU A 248 8.44 -14.02 2.03
N VAL A 249 8.06 -12.85 2.57
CA VAL A 249 6.66 -12.55 2.90
C VAL A 249 5.81 -12.53 1.64
N ASP A 250 6.29 -11.90 0.56
CA ASP A 250 5.62 -11.91 -0.74
C ASP A 250 5.42 -13.33 -1.29
N ALA A 251 6.48 -14.14 -1.29
CA ALA A 251 6.43 -15.51 -1.80
C ALA A 251 5.44 -16.36 -1.00
N PHE A 252 5.36 -16.16 0.32
CA PHE A 252 4.42 -16.85 1.17
C PHE A 252 2.98 -16.36 0.97
N ALA A 253 2.75 -15.05 0.85
CA ALA A 253 1.45 -14.49 0.51
C ALA A 253 0.93 -15.05 -0.83
N ALA A 254 1.81 -15.14 -1.84
CA ALA A 254 1.48 -15.72 -3.13
C ALA A 254 1.18 -17.24 -3.07
N LEU A 255 1.83 -17.97 -2.15
CA LEU A 255 1.51 -19.37 -1.85
C LEU A 255 0.12 -19.50 -1.21
N CYS A 256 -0.23 -18.64 -0.24
CA CYS A 256 -1.57 -18.58 0.34
C CYS A 256 -2.63 -18.26 -0.73
N SER A 257 -2.32 -17.36 -1.66
CA SER A 257 -3.20 -17.04 -2.81
C SER A 257 -3.43 -18.28 -3.68
N ALA A 258 -2.39 -19.06 -3.98
CA ALA A 258 -2.54 -20.31 -4.73
C ALA A 258 -3.49 -21.29 -4.02
N VAL A 259 -3.36 -21.46 -2.71
CA VAL A 259 -4.25 -22.32 -1.92
C VAL A 259 -5.68 -21.76 -1.93
N ALA A 260 -5.87 -20.44 -1.81
CA ALA A 260 -7.19 -19.81 -1.91
C ALA A 260 -7.87 -20.08 -3.27
N HIS A 261 -7.11 -20.05 -4.36
CA HIS A 261 -7.61 -20.37 -5.71
C HIS A 261 -7.94 -21.87 -5.88
N VAL A 262 -7.21 -22.77 -5.24
CA VAL A 262 -7.56 -24.21 -5.18
C VAL A 262 -8.82 -24.40 -4.35
N HIS A 263 -8.94 -23.70 -3.22
CA HIS A 263 -10.09 -23.76 -2.31
C HIS A 263 -11.39 -23.26 -2.94
N ASN A 264 -11.30 -22.28 -3.84
CA ASN A 264 -12.41 -21.65 -4.53
C ASN A 264 -12.11 -21.55 -6.04
N PHE A 265 -12.08 -22.68 -6.74
CA PHE A 265 -11.86 -22.68 -8.18
C PHE A 265 -13.14 -22.21 -8.90
N SER A 266 -13.00 -21.20 -9.76
CA SER A 266 -14.08 -20.75 -10.64
C SER A 266 -13.52 -20.47 -12.03
N HIS A 267 -14.16 -21.00 -13.07
CA HIS A 267 -13.77 -20.76 -14.46
C HIS A 267 -14.97 -20.46 -15.34
N SER A 268 -15.12 -19.19 -15.71
CA SER A 268 -16.28 -18.66 -16.43
C SER A 268 -16.51 -19.32 -17.79
N LYS A 269 -15.45 -19.65 -18.55
CA LYS A 269 -15.58 -20.28 -19.87
C LYS A 269 -16.05 -21.73 -19.82
N LEU A 270 -15.83 -22.42 -18.71
CA LEU A 270 -16.18 -23.82 -18.53
C LEU A 270 -17.46 -23.99 -17.71
N ASP A 271 -18.02 -22.88 -17.20
CA ASP A 271 -19.14 -22.87 -16.25
C ASP A 271 -18.91 -23.84 -15.08
N LEU A 272 -17.66 -23.84 -14.58
CA LEU A 272 -17.22 -24.72 -13.51
C LEU A 272 -16.92 -23.90 -12.26
N GLN A 273 -17.58 -24.27 -11.17
CA GLN A 273 -17.27 -23.82 -9.83
C GLN A 273 -16.97 -25.04 -8.96
N LEU A 274 -15.74 -25.14 -8.46
CA LEU A 274 -15.27 -26.26 -7.67
C LEU A 274 -14.74 -25.79 -6.32
N ILE A 275 -14.93 -26.62 -5.31
CA ILE A 275 -14.33 -26.49 -3.99
C ILE A 275 -13.23 -27.53 -3.87
N GLY A 276 -12.01 -27.06 -3.59
CA GLY A 276 -10.83 -27.91 -3.51
C GLY A 276 -10.25 -28.03 -2.10
N LEU A 277 -9.59 -29.16 -1.85
CA LEU A 277 -8.67 -29.38 -0.73
C LEU A 277 -7.40 -30.03 -1.27
N HIS A 278 -6.24 -29.55 -0.83
CA HIS A 278 -4.95 -30.09 -1.22
C HIS A 278 -4.65 -31.41 -0.50
N HIS A 279 -4.90 -31.46 0.82
CA HIS A 279 -4.68 -32.59 1.75
C HIS A 279 -3.22 -32.90 2.14
N ASP A 280 -2.23 -32.53 1.33
CA ASP A 280 -0.80 -32.81 1.64
C ASP A 280 0.06 -31.53 1.62
N LEU A 281 -0.37 -30.48 2.31
CA LEU A 281 0.45 -29.26 2.39
C LEU A 281 1.59 -29.43 3.39
N ARG A 282 2.81 -29.33 2.90
CA ARG A 282 4.06 -29.44 3.66
C ARG A 282 5.22 -28.84 2.86
N PRO A 283 6.37 -28.52 3.48
CA PRO A 283 7.49 -27.89 2.77
C PRO A 283 8.00 -28.69 1.56
N ARG A 284 7.93 -30.03 1.59
CA ARG A 284 8.34 -30.88 0.46
C ARG A 284 7.48 -30.76 -0.80
N ASN A 285 6.25 -30.28 -0.63
CA ASN A 285 5.29 -30.12 -1.72
C ASN A 285 5.17 -28.64 -2.15
N VAL A 286 6.05 -27.78 -1.64
CA VAL A 286 6.21 -26.39 -2.07
C VAL A 286 7.56 -26.30 -2.77
N LEU A 287 7.55 -26.03 -4.08
CA LEU A 287 8.76 -25.88 -4.88
C LEU A 287 9.26 -24.43 -4.82
N VAL A 288 10.57 -24.24 -4.86
CA VAL A 288 11.20 -22.91 -4.93
C VAL A 288 11.77 -22.72 -6.33
N SER A 289 11.30 -21.68 -7.03
CA SER A 289 11.80 -21.34 -8.37
C SER A 289 11.68 -19.84 -8.63
N ASP A 290 12.81 -19.22 -9.01
CA ASP A 290 12.88 -17.81 -9.43
C ASP A 290 12.16 -16.87 -8.45
N GLY A 291 12.51 -16.97 -7.16
CA GLY A 291 12.02 -16.11 -6.08
C GLY A 291 10.58 -16.37 -5.66
N ARG A 292 9.98 -17.50 -6.10
CA ARG A 292 8.59 -17.85 -5.84
C ARG A 292 8.45 -19.21 -5.18
N PHE A 293 7.40 -19.34 -4.37
CA PHE A 293 6.91 -20.62 -3.86
C PHE A 293 5.81 -21.14 -4.77
N VAL A 294 5.96 -22.36 -5.28
CA VAL A 294 5.04 -22.98 -6.24
C VAL A 294 4.46 -24.23 -5.61
N LEU A 295 3.14 -24.26 -5.46
CA LEU A 295 2.40 -25.40 -4.92
C LEU A 295 2.44 -26.58 -5.90
N ALA A 296 2.82 -27.76 -5.40
CA ALA A 296 2.94 -28.98 -6.17
C ALA A 296 2.31 -30.18 -5.44
N ASP A 297 2.23 -31.31 -6.16
CA ASP A 297 1.72 -32.61 -5.70
C ASP A 297 0.20 -32.69 -5.40
N PHE A 298 -0.59 -32.64 -6.47
CA PHE A 298 -2.05 -32.73 -6.40
C PHE A 298 -2.58 -34.17 -6.44
N GLY A 299 -1.73 -35.18 -6.17
CA GLY A 299 -2.07 -36.60 -6.31
C GLY A 299 -3.15 -37.06 -5.33
N ILE A 300 -3.25 -36.44 -4.16
CA ILE A 300 -4.30 -36.77 -3.18
C ILE A 300 -5.42 -35.73 -3.06
N SER A 301 -5.31 -34.61 -3.76
CA SER A 301 -6.26 -33.50 -3.71
C SER A 301 -7.67 -33.92 -4.08
N THR A 302 -8.65 -33.21 -3.52
CA THR A 302 -10.07 -33.42 -3.78
C THR A 302 -10.64 -32.15 -4.38
N LEU A 303 -11.28 -32.27 -5.55
CA LEU A 303 -12.05 -31.19 -6.18
C LEU A 303 -13.51 -31.64 -6.28
N LYS A 304 -14.45 -30.84 -5.77
CA LYS A 304 -15.89 -31.15 -5.76
C LYS A 304 -16.69 -30.02 -6.41
N PRO A 305 -17.80 -30.30 -7.12
CA PRO A 305 -18.65 -29.25 -7.66
C PRO A 305 -19.34 -28.46 -6.55
N TYR A 306 -19.43 -27.14 -6.71
CA TYR A 306 -20.32 -26.30 -5.91
C TYR A 306 -21.78 -26.66 -6.20
N PRO A 307 -22.71 -26.73 -5.22
CA PRO A 307 -22.62 -26.26 -3.83
C PRO A 307 -22.29 -27.38 -2.80
N ALA A 308 -21.53 -28.42 -3.17
CA ALA A 308 -21.14 -29.45 -2.21
C ALA A 308 -20.48 -28.82 -0.96
N ASN A 309 -20.70 -29.40 0.23
CA ASN A 309 -20.05 -28.89 1.44
C ASN A 309 -18.55 -29.17 1.43
N SER A 310 -17.79 -28.39 2.21
CA SER A 310 -16.34 -28.55 2.35
C SER A 310 -15.94 -29.84 3.08
N GLU A 311 -16.88 -30.54 3.71
CA GLU A 311 -16.63 -31.78 4.46
C GLU A 311 -16.13 -32.88 3.54
N THR A 312 -14.91 -33.34 3.78
CA THR A 312 -14.28 -34.39 2.98
C THR A 312 -13.71 -35.46 3.90
N PRO A 313 -13.89 -36.76 3.60
CA PRO A 313 -13.19 -37.80 4.35
C PRO A 313 -11.68 -37.54 4.33
N PHE A 314 -11.03 -37.63 5.48
CA PHE A 314 -9.58 -37.55 5.56
C PHE A 314 -8.95 -38.64 4.68
N LYS A 315 -8.05 -38.25 3.79
CA LYS A 315 -7.31 -39.16 2.91
C LYS A 315 -5.88 -39.22 3.44
N ASN A 316 -5.52 -40.38 3.99
CA ASN A 316 -4.21 -40.79 4.53
C ASN A 316 -3.07 -39.76 4.45
N GLY A 317 -2.50 -39.45 5.62
CA GLY A 317 -1.14 -38.95 5.81
C GLY A 317 -0.74 -39.21 7.26
N SER A 318 0.50 -39.61 7.52
CA SER A 318 1.13 -39.42 8.83
C SER A 318 2.24 -38.40 8.61
N ASP A 319 1.94 -37.12 8.85
CA ASP A 319 2.90 -36.04 8.67
C ASP A 319 2.82 -35.06 9.84
N ASP A 320 3.92 -34.35 10.07
CA ASP A 320 4.10 -33.42 11.18
C ASP A 320 3.28 -32.12 10.99
N TYR A 321 2.67 -31.91 9.83
CA TYR A 321 1.94 -30.69 9.43
C TYR A 321 0.42 -30.84 9.50
N LEU A 322 -0.09 -32.02 9.85
CA LEU A 322 -1.53 -32.30 9.91
C LEU A 322 -2.23 -31.44 10.97
N ALA A 323 -3.50 -31.15 10.70
CA ALA A 323 -4.35 -30.40 11.61
C ALA A 323 -4.86 -31.30 12.76
N PRO A 324 -5.16 -30.73 13.94
CA PRO A 324 -5.58 -31.51 15.10
C PRO A 324 -6.84 -32.35 14.85
N GLU A 325 -7.75 -31.88 14.00
CA GLU A 325 -8.98 -32.60 13.62
C GLU A 325 -8.75 -33.74 12.61
N CYS A 326 -7.55 -33.86 12.03
CA CYS A 326 -7.20 -34.99 11.16
C CYS A 326 -6.88 -36.26 11.96
N GLU A 327 -6.67 -36.16 13.27
CA GLU A 327 -6.28 -37.28 14.14
C GLU A 327 -7.16 -37.36 15.39
N ASP A 328 -7.87 -38.48 15.55
CA ASP A 328 -8.58 -38.82 16.80
C ASP A 328 -7.89 -40.01 17.49
N TRP A 329 -7.08 -39.69 18.49
CA TRP A 329 -6.33 -40.65 19.29
C TRP A 329 -7.15 -41.28 20.42
N ASP A 330 -8.30 -40.68 20.77
CA ASP A 330 -9.12 -41.06 21.93
C ASP A 330 -10.29 -41.98 21.54
N ASP A 331 -10.89 -41.81 20.35
CA ASP A 331 -12.05 -42.61 19.89
C ASP A 331 -11.71 -43.68 18.82
N GLY A 332 -10.43 -44.03 18.69
CA GLY A 332 -9.96 -45.15 17.86
C GLY A 332 -10.18 -44.92 16.37
N PHE A 333 -9.34 -44.10 15.74
CA PHE A 333 -9.19 -44.00 14.27
C PHE A 333 -10.51 -44.14 13.47
N GLN A 334 -11.55 -43.40 13.85
CA GLN A 334 -12.65 -43.16 12.91
C GLN A 334 -12.18 -42.13 11.88
N ALA A 335 -12.45 -42.38 10.61
CA ALA A 335 -12.08 -41.49 9.51
C ALA A 335 -12.72 -40.10 9.71
N GLY A 336 -11.97 -39.16 10.26
CA GLY A 336 -12.42 -37.79 10.50
C GLY A 336 -12.78 -37.10 9.18
N LYS A 337 -13.83 -36.28 9.21
CA LYS A 337 -14.13 -35.34 8.11
C LYS A 337 -13.25 -34.10 8.30
N VAL A 338 -12.55 -33.69 7.24
CA VAL A 338 -11.73 -32.48 7.20
C VAL A 338 -12.37 -31.39 6.35
N HIS A 339 -11.95 -30.16 6.60
CA HIS A 339 -12.40 -28.95 5.91
C HIS A 339 -11.18 -28.22 5.30
N ARG A 340 -11.43 -27.21 4.47
CA ARG A 340 -10.38 -26.34 3.91
C ARG A 340 -9.47 -25.71 4.98
N SER A 341 -9.98 -25.53 6.19
CA SER A 341 -9.21 -25.06 7.36
C SER A 341 -8.07 -26.00 7.78
N ALA A 342 -8.06 -27.27 7.35
CA ALA A 342 -6.94 -28.19 7.58
C ALA A 342 -5.74 -27.86 6.67
N ASP A 343 -5.99 -27.47 5.42
CA ASP A 343 -4.95 -26.91 4.54
C ASP A 343 -4.41 -25.59 5.12
N VAL A 344 -5.30 -24.74 5.67
CA VAL A 344 -4.89 -23.48 6.32
C VAL A 344 -4.02 -23.75 7.54
N TRP A 345 -4.36 -24.72 8.40
CA TRP A 345 -3.47 -25.13 9.49
C TRP A 345 -2.08 -25.52 8.99
N SER A 346 -2.03 -26.33 7.93
CA SER A 346 -0.78 -26.77 7.32
C SER A 346 0.05 -25.58 6.79
N LEU A 347 -0.60 -24.55 6.23
CA LEU A 347 0.07 -23.29 5.88
C LEU A 347 0.63 -22.59 7.13
N GLY A 348 -0.09 -22.55 8.25
CA GLY A 348 0.41 -21.98 9.51
C GLY A 348 1.66 -22.68 10.03
N CYS A 349 1.70 -24.01 9.91
CA CYS A 349 2.87 -24.81 10.23
C CYS A 349 4.09 -24.44 9.35
N ILE A 350 3.89 -24.31 8.04
CA ILE A 350 4.96 -23.90 7.10
C ILE A 350 5.39 -22.45 7.40
N LEU A 351 4.44 -21.54 7.64
CA LEU A 351 4.72 -20.15 7.98
C LEU A 351 5.56 -20.04 9.26
N ALA A 352 5.27 -20.83 10.29
CA ALA A 352 6.07 -20.87 11.51
C ALA A 352 7.53 -21.25 11.25
N GLU A 353 7.78 -22.19 10.34
CA GLU A 353 9.16 -22.52 9.93
C GLU A 353 9.81 -21.43 9.09
N VAL A 354 9.07 -20.78 8.18
CA VAL A 354 9.57 -19.65 7.39
C VAL A 354 9.91 -18.45 8.29
N VAL A 355 9.07 -18.12 9.27
CA VAL A 355 9.34 -17.04 10.24
C VAL A 355 10.56 -17.38 11.10
N THR A 356 10.70 -18.64 11.52
CA THR A 356 11.91 -19.11 12.22
C THR A 356 13.15 -18.96 11.35
N TYR A 357 13.05 -19.28 10.05
CA TYR A 357 14.15 -19.12 9.09
C TYR A 357 14.51 -17.65 8.87
N MET A 358 13.53 -16.75 8.82
CA MET A 358 13.75 -15.31 8.72
C MET A 358 14.53 -14.79 9.93
N ALA A 359 14.13 -15.18 11.14
CA ALA A 359 14.74 -14.71 12.38
C ALA A 359 16.14 -15.31 12.66
N TRP A 360 16.27 -16.63 12.52
CA TRP A 360 17.42 -17.39 13.04
C TRP A 360 18.09 -18.30 12.00
N GLY A 361 17.72 -18.16 10.72
CA GLY A 361 18.32 -18.90 9.62
C GLY A 361 18.10 -20.42 9.70
N PRO A 362 18.90 -21.22 8.97
CA PRO A 362 18.71 -22.67 8.89
C PRO A 362 18.89 -23.37 10.25
N GLN A 363 19.77 -22.86 11.11
CA GLN A 363 19.97 -23.40 12.46
C GLN A 363 18.75 -23.20 13.36
N GLY A 364 18.05 -22.07 13.21
CA GLY A 364 16.76 -21.84 13.87
C GLY A 364 15.74 -22.91 13.50
N VAL A 365 15.60 -23.21 12.21
CA VAL A 365 14.65 -24.23 11.72
C VAL A 365 14.97 -25.61 12.27
N VAL A 366 16.24 -26.01 12.29
CA VAL A 366 16.67 -27.30 12.87
C VAL A 366 16.29 -27.37 14.35
N ARG A 367 16.63 -26.34 15.13
CA ARG A 367 16.31 -26.28 16.56
C ARG A 367 14.80 -26.28 16.81
N PHE A 368 14.02 -25.59 15.99
CA PHE A 368 12.56 -25.58 16.10
C PHE A 368 11.99 -26.98 15.89
N ARG A 369 12.40 -27.65 14.82
CA ARG A 369 11.99 -29.03 14.51
C ARG A 369 12.38 -30.01 15.63
N GLU A 370 13.51 -29.79 16.28
CA GLU A 370 13.95 -30.58 17.44
C GLU A 370 13.13 -30.28 18.69
N ALA A 371 12.86 -29.01 18.99
CA ALA A 371 12.09 -28.57 20.15
C ALA A 371 10.65 -29.09 20.13
N ARG A 372 10.06 -29.25 18.93
CA ARG A 372 8.70 -29.79 18.75
C ARG A 372 8.62 -31.31 18.95
N ARG A 373 9.74 -32.02 19.11
CA ARG A 373 9.72 -33.48 19.29
C ARG A 373 9.15 -33.85 20.66
N TYR A 374 8.13 -34.70 20.66
CA TYR A 374 7.58 -35.26 21.89
C TYR A 374 7.32 -36.76 21.76
N LYS A 375 7.32 -37.48 22.88
CA LYS A 375 7.13 -38.93 22.92
C LYS A 375 5.74 -39.30 23.43
N VAL A 376 5.00 -40.12 22.67
CA VAL A 376 3.69 -40.67 23.06
C VAL A 376 3.69 -42.17 22.83
N ARG A 377 3.43 -42.97 23.88
CA ARG A 377 3.29 -44.44 23.80
C ARG A 377 4.40 -45.14 22.99
N GLY A 378 5.65 -44.64 23.08
CA GLY A 378 6.82 -45.17 22.35
C GLY A 378 7.09 -44.54 20.98
N TRP A 379 6.15 -43.78 20.42
CA TRP A 379 6.31 -43.03 19.18
C TRP A 379 6.93 -41.66 19.44
N THR A 380 7.79 -41.19 18.54
CA THR A 380 8.28 -39.80 18.54
C THR A 380 7.54 -39.03 17.47
N LEU A 381 6.69 -38.09 17.88
CA LEU A 381 5.91 -37.22 17.01
C LEU A 381 6.59 -35.84 16.94
N ARG A 382 6.36 -35.09 15.86
CA ARG A 382 6.86 -33.71 15.71
C ARG A 382 5.78 -32.76 15.24
N GLN A 383 4.52 -33.06 15.55
CA GLN A 383 3.38 -32.24 15.19
C GLN A 383 3.40 -30.87 15.90
N PHE A 384 2.64 -29.92 15.35
CA PHE A 384 2.43 -28.60 15.96
C PHE A 384 1.38 -28.61 17.08
N HIS A 385 0.78 -29.76 17.36
CA HIS A 385 -0.19 -29.99 18.42
C HIS A 385 0.11 -31.31 19.14
N HIS A 386 -0.52 -31.52 20.29
CA HIS A 386 -0.50 -32.79 21.03
C HIS A 386 -1.87 -33.51 20.98
N GLY A 387 -2.70 -33.18 19.97
CA GLY A 387 -4.02 -33.77 19.70
C GLY A 387 -5.11 -32.71 19.54
N PRO A 388 -6.37 -33.10 19.22
CA PRO A 388 -7.48 -32.20 18.91
C PRO A 388 -7.82 -31.19 20.02
N ARG A 389 -7.43 -31.48 21.27
CA ARG A 389 -7.73 -30.64 22.44
C ARG A 389 -6.50 -30.02 23.10
N LYS A 390 -5.28 -30.29 22.60
CA LYS A 390 -4.04 -29.87 23.26
C LYS A 390 -3.05 -29.28 22.27
N SER A 391 -2.70 -28.01 22.45
CA SER A 391 -1.63 -27.35 21.70
C SER A 391 -0.25 -27.79 22.18
N SER A 392 0.77 -27.62 21.32
CA SER A 392 2.16 -27.88 21.71
C SER A 392 2.73 -26.73 22.52
N GLU A 393 3.09 -26.99 23.78
CA GLU A 393 3.77 -26.01 24.66
C GLU A 393 5.10 -25.53 24.06
N ALA A 394 5.85 -26.44 23.40
CA ALA A 394 7.10 -26.11 22.73
C ALA A 394 6.88 -25.12 21.57
N VAL A 395 5.83 -25.33 20.76
CA VAL A 395 5.47 -24.38 19.68
C VAL A 395 5.11 -23.02 20.27
N ASN A 396 4.26 -22.98 21.31
CA ASN A 396 3.83 -21.72 21.91
C ASN A 396 5.01 -20.94 22.52
N SER A 397 5.90 -21.62 23.23
CA SER A 397 7.12 -21.04 23.79
C SER A 397 8.01 -20.48 22.68
N TRP A 398 8.22 -21.24 21.61
CA TRP A 398 9.04 -20.82 20.48
C TRP A 398 8.50 -19.56 19.78
N LEU A 399 7.18 -19.52 19.54
CA LEU A 399 6.53 -18.34 18.97
C LEU A 399 6.67 -17.12 19.89
N SER A 400 6.62 -17.31 21.21
CA SER A 400 6.84 -16.23 22.18
C SER A 400 8.29 -15.74 22.19
N ASP A 401 9.27 -16.62 22.01
CA ASP A 401 10.67 -16.23 21.87
C ASP A 401 10.89 -15.42 20.57
N LEU A 402 10.24 -15.81 19.47
CA LEU A 402 10.25 -15.05 18.21
C LEU A 402 9.60 -13.66 18.36
N GLU A 403 8.48 -13.54 19.09
CA GLU A 403 7.83 -12.26 19.37
C GLU A 403 8.73 -11.31 20.18
N GLN A 404 9.50 -11.84 21.13
CA GLN A 404 10.36 -11.05 22.02
C GLN A 404 11.68 -10.62 21.36
N GLN A 405 12.25 -11.48 20.51
CA GLN A 405 13.59 -11.28 19.92
C GLN A 405 13.54 -10.84 18.46
N GLY A 406 12.37 -10.92 17.80
CA GLY A 406 12.18 -10.62 16.39
C GLY A 406 12.02 -9.13 16.06
N SER A 407 12.05 -8.82 14.77
CA SER A 407 11.61 -7.53 14.23
C SER A 407 10.09 -7.36 14.37
N THR A 408 9.58 -6.14 14.20
CA THR A 408 8.13 -5.88 14.16
C THR A 408 7.43 -6.76 13.12
N THR A 409 8.05 -6.97 11.96
CA THR A 409 7.56 -7.87 10.90
C THR A 409 7.46 -9.32 11.39
N ILE A 410 8.46 -9.82 12.12
CA ILE A 410 8.40 -11.16 12.75
C ILE A 410 7.24 -11.23 13.75
N THR A 411 7.07 -10.23 14.61
CA THR A 411 5.95 -10.20 15.59
C THR A 411 4.60 -10.31 14.87
N LEU A 412 4.39 -9.54 13.80
CA LEU A 412 3.15 -9.57 13.02
C LEU A 412 2.91 -10.93 12.36
N LEU A 413 3.96 -11.53 11.79
CA LEU A 413 3.85 -12.86 11.19
C LEU A 413 3.52 -13.92 12.26
N VAL A 414 4.07 -13.81 13.47
CA VAL A 414 3.72 -14.71 14.58
C VAL A 414 2.25 -14.55 14.98
N GLU A 415 1.71 -13.33 15.01
CA GLU A 415 0.27 -13.12 15.27
C GLU A 415 -0.59 -13.83 14.22
N VAL A 416 -0.23 -13.77 12.94
CA VAL A 416 -0.90 -14.52 11.86
C VAL A 416 -0.78 -16.03 12.10
N VAL A 417 0.42 -16.53 12.43
CA VAL A 417 0.64 -17.96 12.75
C VAL A 417 -0.27 -18.41 13.90
N ARG A 418 -0.40 -17.63 14.98
CA ARG A 418 -1.26 -17.96 16.12
C ARG A 418 -2.73 -18.04 15.75
N GLN A 419 -3.21 -17.15 14.87
CA GLN A 419 -4.59 -17.19 14.37
C GLN A 419 -4.85 -18.45 13.54
N ILE A 420 -3.90 -18.81 12.67
CA ILE A 420 -3.99 -20.00 11.82
C ILE A 420 -3.91 -21.30 12.64
N LEU A 421 -3.02 -21.34 13.64
CA LEU A 421 -2.82 -22.51 14.51
C LEU A 421 -3.85 -22.60 15.66
N SER A 422 -5.05 -22.05 15.47
CA SER A 422 -6.17 -22.26 16.41
C SER A 422 -6.64 -23.72 16.39
N LEU A 423 -6.80 -24.33 17.56
CA LEU A 423 -7.31 -25.70 17.70
C LEU A 423 -8.76 -25.81 17.17
N ASN A 424 -9.55 -24.74 17.29
CA ASN A 424 -10.90 -24.70 16.73
C ASN A 424 -10.85 -24.35 15.25
N PHE A 425 -11.15 -25.32 14.39
CA PHE A 425 -11.11 -25.14 12.94
C PHE A 425 -12.08 -24.07 12.41
N LEU A 426 -13.14 -23.72 13.13
CA LEU A 426 -14.08 -22.65 12.77
C LEU A 426 -13.56 -21.25 13.05
N GLN A 427 -12.54 -21.12 13.91
CA GLN A 427 -11.91 -19.85 14.24
C GLN A 427 -10.72 -19.51 13.35
N ARG A 428 -10.28 -20.47 12.52
CA ARG A 428 -9.15 -20.25 11.59
C ARG A 428 -9.62 -19.35 10.44
N PRO A 429 -8.80 -18.36 10.03
CA PRO A 429 -9.08 -17.58 8.84
C PRO A 429 -9.08 -18.47 7.58
N THR A 430 -9.70 -18.00 6.52
CA THR A 430 -9.59 -18.58 5.18
C THR A 430 -8.23 -18.28 4.56
N ALA A 431 -7.79 -19.08 3.58
CA ALA A 431 -6.54 -18.81 2.85
C ALA A 431 -6.54 -17.43 2.16
N GLU A 432 -7.71 -16.93 1.77
CA GLU A 432 -7.88 -15.60 1.17
C GLU A 432 -7.66 -14.49 2.19
N GLU A 433 -8.23 -14.61 3.41
CA GLU A 433 -7.99 -13.66 4.50
C GLU A 433 -6.50 -13.64 4.89
N VAL A 434 -5.88 -14.82 5.06
CA VAL A 434 -4.44 -14.93 5.35
C VAL A 434 -3.60 -14.26 4.25
N THR A 435 -3.97 -14.44 2.97
CA THR A 435 -3.28 -13.78 1.85
C THR A 435 -3.29 -12.26 2.02
N ARG A 436 -4.47 -11.67 2.32
CA ARG A 436 -4.61 -10.22 2.54
C ARG A 436 -3.79 -9.74 3.74
N GLU A 437 -3.78 -10.48 4.85
CA GLU A 437 -2.99 -10.11 6.04
C GLU A 437 -1.48 -10.07 5.70
N LEU A 438 -0.98 -11.11 5.02
CA LEU A 438 0.44 -11.20 4.65
C LEU A 438 0.85 -10.15 3.61
N GLN A 439 -0.02 -9.85 2.64
CA GLN A 439 0.18 -8.76 1.69
C GLN A 439 0.35 -7.40 2.40
N MET A 440 -0.47 -7.12 3.41
CA MET A 440 -0.33 -5.89 4.20
C MET A 440 0.98 -5.85 5.01
N ILE A 441 1.41 -6.99 5.57
CA ILE A 441 2.70 -7.10 6.26
C ILE A 441 3.86 -6.86 5.26
N ALA A 442 3.76 -7.37 4.03
CA ALA A 442 4.76 -7.12 3.00
C ALA A 442 4.85 -5.64 2.59
N ILE A 443 3.71 -4.96 2.46
CA ILE A 443 3.66 -3.50 2.23
C ILE A 443 4.31 -2.76 3.39
N TYR A 444 4.00 -3.12 4.63
CA TYR A 444 4.60 -2.51 5.81
C TYR A 444 6.13 -2.63 5.82
N GLU A 445 6.66 -3.83 5.58
CA GLU A 445 8.10 -4.09 5.54
C GLU A 445 8.78 -3.28 4.41
N ALA A 446 8.19 -3.29 3.21
CA ALA A 446 8.69 -2.49 2.09
C ALA A 446 8.70 -0.99 2.42
N ALA A 447 7.61 -0.48 2.99
CA ALA A 447 7.47 0.92 3.34
C ALA A 447 8.44 1.34 4.45
N SER A 448 8.66 0.50 5.45
CA SER A 448 9.60 0.75 6.56
C SER A 448 11.05 0.84 6.06
N ASN A 449 11.44 -0.05 5.15
CA ASN A 449 12.76 0.02 4.50
C ASN A 449 12.94 1.27 3.64
N ILE A 450 11.89 1.69 2.94
CA ILE A 450 11.88 2.94 2.16
C ILE A 450 11.98 4.16 3.09
N ASP A 451 11.26 4.18 4.21
CA ASP A 451 11.32 5.26 5.21
C ASP A 451 12.73 5.43 5.78
N ALA A 452 13.38 4.32 6.14
CA ALA A 452 14.76 4.32 6.59
C ALA A 452 15.73 4.83 5.51
N THR A 453 15.51 4.45 4.25
CA THR A 453 16.31 4.92 3.10
C THR A 453 16.13 6.42 2.87
N PHE A 454 14.89 6.92 2.92
CA PHE A 454 14.61 8.36 2.90
C PHE A 454 15.35 9.10 4.01
N GLY A 455 15.29 8.60 5.25
CA GLY A 455 16.02 9.17 6.38
C GLY A 455 17.53 9.24 6.15
N SER A 456 18.13 8.16 5.62
CA SER A 456 19.56 8.13 5.27
C SER A 456 19.92 9.16 4.20
N ILE A 457 19.12 9.28 3.14
CA ILE A 457 19.35 10.24 2.05
C ILE A 457 19.16 11.67 2.52
N ARG A 458 18.12 11.94 3.32
CA ARG A 458 17.84 13.25 3.91
C ARG A 458 19.00 13.75 4.77
N ASN A 459 19.62 12.85 5.55
CA ASN A 459 20.80 13.19 6.35
C ASN A 459 22.04 13.48 5.48
N LYS A 460 22.15 12.84 4.30
CA LYS A 460 23.24 13.07 3.34
C LYS A 460 23.04 14.33 2.49
N TYR A 461 21.77 14.64 2.17
CA TYR A 461 21.34 15.72 1.28
C TYR A 461 20.14 16.47 1.89
N PRO A 462 20.36 17.35 2.88
CA PRO A 462 19.27 18.11 3.49
C PRO A 462 18.74 19.13 2.49
N SER A 463 17.54 18.91 1.96
CA SER A 463 16.83 19.86 1.09
C SER A 463 15.35 19.89 1.46
N LEU A 464 14.71 21.03 1.22
CA LEU A 464 13.28 21.18 1.50
C LEU A 464 12.46 20.19 0.67
N ASP A 465 12.76 20.00 -0.62
CA ASP A 465 12.02 19.07 -1.47
C ASP A 465 12.17 17.61 -0.99
N MET A 466 13.36 17.20 -0.55
CA MET A 466 13.54 15.86 0.04
C MET A 466 12.75 15.69 1.34
N PHE A 467 12.74 16.72 2.20
CA PHE A 467 11.96 16.72 3.43
C PHE A 467 10.45 16.58 3.14
N LEU A 468 9.94 17.39 2.20
CA LEU A 468 8.53 17.37 1.84
C LEU A 468 8.14 16.01 1.24
N GLU A 469 8.93 15.45 0.32
CA GLU A 469 8.63 14.14 -0.28
C GLU A 469 8.73 12.98 0.72
N HIS A 470 9.68 13.03 1.67
CA HIS A 470 9.74 12.06 2.77
C HIS A 470 8.50 12.17 3.66
N LEU A 471 8.06 13.38 3.98
CA LEU A 471 6.88 13.59 4.81
C LEU A 471 5.58 13.19 4.10
N ARG A 472 5.47 13.43 2.79
CA ARG A 472 4.35 12.91 1.96
C ARG A 472 4.28 11.39 2.01
N PHE A 473 5.42 10.72 1.98
CA PHE A 473 5.49 9.27 2.13
C PHE A 473 5.09 8.81 3.55
N LYS A 474 5.62 9.45 4.60
CA LYS A 474 5.26 9.13 5.99
C LYS A 474 3.78 9.33 6.29
N THR A 475 3.17 10.38 5.75
CA THR A 475 1.75 10.68 5.96
C THR A 475 0.84 9.71 5.21
N TRP A 476 1.28 9.21 4.04
CA TRP A 476 0.65 8.08 3.36
C TRP A 476 0.69 6.82 4.24
N MET A 477 1.84 6.49 4.84
CA MET A 477 1.95 5.37 5.78
C MET A 477 0.98 5.52 6.97
N LEU A 478 0.93 6.72 7.57
CA LEU A 478 0.02 7.03 8.68
C LEU A 478 -1.45 6.87 8.28
N ALA A 479 -1.82 7.33 7.08
CA ALA A 479 -3.19 7.26 6.57
C ALA A 479 -3.65 5.82 6.27
N LEU A 480 -2.71 4.94 5.95
CA LEU A 480 -2.93 3.49 5.83
C LEU A 480 -2.89 2.76 7.18
N GLY A 481 -2.57 3.45 8.27
CA GLY A 481 -2.40 2.84 9.60
C GLY A 481 -1.10 2.04 9.75
N LEU A 482 -0.11 2.23 8.86
CA LEU A 482 1.15 1.51 8.87
C LEU A 482 2.10 1.94 10.01
N SER A 483 1.92 3.13 10.58
CA SER A 483 2.89 3.73 11.51
C SER A 483 2.69 3.37 12.99
N ASN A 484 1.46 3.05 13.42
CA ASN A 484 1.12 2.71 14.81
C ASN A 484 0.90 1.19 14.99
N PHE A 485 1.56 0.38 14.16
CA PHE A 485 1.36 -1.05 14.04
C PHE A 485 1.56 -1.84 15.35
N ARG A 486 2.39 -1.32 16.26
CA ARG A 486 2.74 -1.98 17.53
C ARG A 486 1.72 -1.72 18.65
N ASP A 487 1.03 -0.58 18.61
CA ASP A 487 0.21 -0.11 19.74
C ASP A 487 -1.27 -0.51 19.59
N GLU A 488 -1.77 -0.75 18.37
CA GLU A 488 -3.14 -1.24 18.12
C GLU A 488 -3.25 -2.23 16.94
N PRO A 489 -3.01 -3.54 17.15
CA PRO A 489 -3.16 -4.57 16.13
C PRO A 489 -4.59 -4.69 15.55
N LYS A 490 -5.60 -4.20 16.30
CA LYS A 490 -7.01 -4.18 15.88
C LYS A 490 -7.27 -3.22 14.72
N SER A 491 -6.50 -2.14 14.64
CA SER A 491 -6.64 -1.11 13.60
C SER A 491 -6.20 -1.63 12.22
N LEU A 492 -5.20 -2.54 12.20
CA LEU A 492 -4.79 -3.29 11.01
C LEU A 492 -5.93 -4.16 10.45
N ARG A 493 -6.61 -4.93 11.30
CA ARG A 493 -7.70 -5.84 10.87
C ARG A 493 -8.91 -5.08 10.34
N ALA A 494 -9.25 -3.95 10.96
CA ALA A 494 -10.31 -3.07 10.46
C ALA A 494 -9.97 -2.44 9.10
N PHE A 495 -8.68 -2.24 8.80
CA PHE A 495 -8.20 -1.75 7.51
C PHE A 495 -8.15 -2.85 6.42
N ILE A 496 -7.66 -4.05 6.76
CA ILE A 496 -7.62 -5.22 5.87
C ILE A 496 -9.01 -5.55 5.31
N HIS A 497 -10.06 -5.43 6.12
CA HIS A 497 -11.44 -5.66 5.67
C HIS A 497 -12.02 -4.54 4.77
N LYS A 498 -11.38 -3.38 4.68
CA LYS A 498 -11.83 -2.23 3.87
C LYS A 498 -11.02 -1.99 2.60
N ALA A 499 -9.85 -2.60 2.46
CA ALA A 499 -8.95 -2.42 1.33
C ALA A 499 -8.99 -3.64 0.40
N ASP A 500 -9.73 -3.55 -0.70
CA ASP A 500 -9.69 -4.52 -1.81
C ASP A 500 -8.95 -3.91 -3.03
N LEU A 501 -8.26 -4.78 -3.78
CA LEU A 501 -7.82 -4.66 -5.19
C LEU A 501 -6.62 -3.75 -5.59
N GLN A 502 -5.82 -3.22 -4.67
CA GLN A 502 -4.69 -2.33 -5.05
C GLN A 502 -3.29 -2.84 -4.66
N TYR A 503 -3.17 -4.07 -4.15
CA TYR A 503 -1.88 -4.62 -3.69
C TYR A 503 -0.78 -4.54 -4.75
N ASP A 504 -1.05 -5.04 -5.96
CA ASP A 504 -0.05 -5.08 -7.05
C ASP A 504 0.42 -3.67 -7.45
N GLU A 505 -0.51 -2.70 -7.51
CA GLU A 505 -0.20 -1.30 -7.85
C GLU A 505 0.67 -0.64 -6.78
N ILE A 506 0.35 -0.88 -5.50
CA ILE A 506 1.14 -0.39 -4.36
C ILE A 506 2.53 -1.02 -4.39
N GLN A 507 2.62 -2.34 -4.52
CA GLN A 507 3.88 -3.07 -4.50
C GLN A 507 4.79 -2.68 -5.68
N GLU A 508 4.24 -2.51 -6.88
CA GLU A 508 4.98 -2.01 -8.05
C GLU A 508 5.52 -0.60 -7.78
N THR A 509 4.67 0.28 -7.23
CA THR A 509 5.06 1.67 -6.95
C THR A 509 6.15 1.73 -5.87
N LEU A 510 6.04 0.95 -4.80
CA LEU A 510 7.07 0.85 -3.74
C LEU A 510 8.39 0.28 -4.28
N THR A 511 8.33 -0.73 -5.16
CA THR A 511 9.54 -1.30 -5.79
C THR A 511 10.27 -0.26 -6.64
N ARG A 512 9.51 0.52 -7.43
CA ARG A 512 10.07 1.62 -8.24
C ARG A 512 10.61 2.75 -7.37
N LEU A 513 9.94 3.07 -6.26
CA LEU A 513 10.38 4.06 -5.28
C LEU A 513 11.69 3.63 -4.60
N SER A 514 11.77 2.40 -4.11
CA SER A 514 12.98 1.80 -3.53
C SER A 514 14.16 1.83 -4.51
N THR A 515 13.93 1.42 -5.77
CA THR A 515 14.97 1.47 -6.82
C THR A 515 15.46 2.89 -7.08
N SER A 516 14.51 3.84 -7.17
CA SER A 516 14.77 5.27 -7.40
C SER A 516 15.58 5.90 -6.25
N LEU A 517 15.27 5.56 -5.00
CA LEU A 517 16.00 6.02 -3.82
C LEU A 517 17.39 5.38 -3.72
N GLY A 518 17.50 4.07 -3.95
CA GLY A 518 18.77 3.36 -3.94
C GLY A 518 19.76 3.87 -4.99
N ALA A 519 19.27 4.33 -6.16
CA ALA A 519 20.09 4.99 -7.16
C ALA A 519 20.68 6.33 -6.64
N ARG A 520 19.88 7.12 -5.93
CA ARG A 520 20.31 8.42 -5.34
C ARG A 520 21.25 8.24 -4.15
N GLN A 521 21.05 7.20 -3.35
CA GLN A 521 21.94 6.92 -2.22
C GLN A 521 23.39 6.67 -2.68
N ARG A 522 23.56 6.06 -3.86
CA ARG A 522 24.86 5.76 -4.48
C ARG A 522 25.51 6.95 -5.20
N GLN A 523 24.81 8.07 -5.42
CA GLN A 523 25.38 9.25 -6.07
C GLN A 523 26.32 10.01 -5.11
N GLU A 524 27.39 10.58 -5.68
CA GLU A 524 28.40 11.43 -5.00
C GLU A 524 27.84 12.85 -4.72
N PRO A 525 28.38 13.58 -3.72
CA PRO A 525 27.78 14.82 -3.24
C PRO A 525 27.80 16.04 -4.17
N ASP A 526 28.55 15.99 -5.27
CA ASP A 526 28.79 17.15 -6.15
C ASP A 526 27.67 17.42 -7.19
N ALA A 527 26.53 16.71 -7.11
CA ALA A 527 25.43 16.91 -8.05
C ALA A 527 24.51 18.08 -7.61
N GLN A 528 24.73 19.26 -8.19
CA GLN A 528 23.71 20.31 -8.22
C GLN A 528 22.41 19.74 -8.84
N CYS A 529 21.35 19.77 -8.04
CA CYS A 529 19.95 19.44 -8.36
C CYS A 529 19.65 17.94 -8.62
N LEU A 530 19.29 17.22 -7.56
CA LEU A 530 18.59 15.93 -7.68
C LEU A 530 17.24 16.18 -8.38
N ASP A 531 16.97 15.50 -9.51
CA ASP A 531 15.64 15.55 -10.13
C ASP A 531 14.60 14.89 -9.20
N PHE A 532 13.68 15.68 -8.66
CA PHE A 532 12.60 15.22 -7.77
C PHE A 532 11.33 14.81 -8.50
N SER A 533 11.22 15.06 -9.81
CA SER A 533 10.00 14.80 -10.58
C SER A 533 9.59 13.33 -10.53
N SER A 534 10.56 12.41 -10.60
CA SER A 534 10.29 10.97 -10.54
C SER A 534 9.78 10.53 -9.16
N LEU A 535 10.34 11.10 -8.07
CA LEU A 535 9.92 10.80 -6.70
C LEU A 535 8.54 11.34 -6.42
N SER A 536 8.29 12.59 -6.81
CA SER A 536 6.99 13.24 -6.63
C SER A 536 5.88 12.50 -7.38
N ASN A 537 6.14 12.04 -8.62
CA ASN A 537 5.20 11.24 -9.40
C ASN A 537 4.88 9.87 -8.75
N LEU A 538 5.86 9.24 -8.10
CA LEU A 538 5.64 7.96 -7.40
C LEU A 538 4.85 8.17 -6.11
N ASN A 539 5.15 9.23 -5.34
CA ASN A 539 4.36 9.61 -4.18
C ASN A 539 2.92 10.00 -4.56
N ASP A 540 2.71 10.70 -5.68
CA ASP A 540 1.38 10.98 -6.22
C ASP A 540 0.59 9.69 -6.49
N LYS A 541 1.23 8.67 -7.05
CA LYS A 541 0.59 7.37 -7.28
C LYS A 541 0.17 6.73 -5.97
N LEU A 542 1.04 6.70 -4.96
CA LEU A 542 0.70 6.17 -3.62
C LEU A 542 -0.47 6.93 -2.98
N GLN A 543 -0.53 8.26 -3.15
CA GLN A 543 -1.60 9.09 -2.62
C GLN A 543 -2.95 8.88 -3.34
N ARG A 544 -2.95 8.46 -4.62
CA ARG A 544 -4.17 8.15 -5.39
C ARG A 544 -4.86 6.87 -4.93
N VAL A 545 -4.09 5.91 -4.41
CA VAL A 545 -4.58 4.65 -3.80
C VAL A 545 -5.44 4.93 -2.56
N LEU A 546 -5.19 6.02 -1.83
CA LEU A 546 -5.96 6.35 -0.64
C LEU A 546 -7.42 6.68 -0.95
N THR A 547 -8.32 6.18 -0.11
CA THR A 547 -9.74 6.59 -0.09
C THR A 547 -9.87 8.09 0.21
N PRO A 548 -11.00 8.74 -0.11
CA PRO A 548 -11.19 10.18 0.16
C PRO A 548 -10.97 10.56 1.64
N GLU A 549 -11.45 9.73 2.57
CA GLU A 549 -11.26 9.94 4.02
C GLU A 549 -9.79 9.82 4.42
N GLN A 550 -9.07 8.84 3.90
CA GLN A 550 -7.65 8.64 4.18
C GLN A 550 -6.78 9.73 3.58
N ARG A 551 -7.14 10.24 2.40
CA ARG A 551 -6.44 11.36 1.76
C ARG A 551 -6.59 12.65 2.57
N GLU A 552 -7.77 12.90 3.13
CA GLU A 552 -7.98 14.03 4.04
C GLU A 552 -7.14 13.87 5.31
N LYS A 553 -7.16 12.69 5.94
CA LYS A 553 -6.28 12.39 7.09
C LYS A 553 -4.80 12.58 6.74
N SER A 554 -4.33 12.05 5.61
CA SER A 554 -2.94 12.22 5.14
C SER A 554 -2.59 13.69 4.99
N ARG A 555 -3.49 14.51 4.43
CA ARG A 555 -3.28 15.96 4.26
C ARG A 555 -3.18 16.68 5.61
N ASP A 556 -4.06 16.37 6.55
CA ASP A 556 -4.07 17.01 7.85
C ASP A 556 -2.84 16.61 8.68
N TYR A 557 -2.44 15.33 8.66
CA TYR A 557 -1.17 14.89 9.24
C TYR A 557 0.02 15.57 8.59
N PHE A 558 0.02 15.71 7.26
CA PHE A 558 1.09 16.37 6.54
C PHE A 558 1.25 17.82 7.01
N LEU A 559 0.14 18.57 7.03
CA LEU A 559 0.12 19.96 7.44
C LEU A 559 0.69 20.16 8.85
N ILE A 560 0.22 19.36 9.81
CA ILE A 560 0.67 19.45 11.21
C ILE A 560 2.15 19.12 11.35
N ASN A 561 2.63 18.05 10.70
CA ASN A 561 4.04 17.66 10.80
C ASN A 561 4.98 18.66 10.14
N VAL A 562 4.60 19.30 9.01
CA VAL A 562 5.41 20.40 8.43
C VAL A 562 5.56 21.54 9.43
N THR A 563 4.50 21.87 10.16
CA THR A 563 4.46 23.03 11.07
C THR A 563 5.10 22.77 12.44
N GLU A 564 5.30 21.51 12.83
CA GLU A 564 6.02 21.14 14.06
C GLU A 564 7.54 21.02 13.87
N GLU A 565 8.04 20.87 12.64
CA GLU A 565 9.48 20.64 12.41
C GLU A 565 10.30 21.91 12.71
N SER A 566 11.23 21.81 13.66
CA SER A 566 12.06 22.93 14.11
C SER A 566 13.22 23.26 13.16
N GLU A 567 13.70 22.27 12.39
CA GLU A 567 14.90 22.35 11.55
C GLU A 567 14.56 22.18 10.06
N LEU A 568 13.84 23.14 9.48
CA LEU A 568 13.58 23.16 8.03
C LEU A 568 14.86 23.61 7.28
N PRO A 569 15.38 22.84 6.29
CA PRO A 569 16.56 23.21 5.52
C PRO A 569 16.35 24.51 4.71
N CYS A 570 17.34 25.41 4.74
CA CYS A 570 17.26 26.80 4.27
C CYS A 570 17.35 27.03 2.75
N ASP A 571 17.69 26.03 1.94
CA ASP A 571 18.14 26.32 0.58
C ASP A 571 16.95 26.55 -0.37
N GLU A 572 16.73 27.82 -0.71
CA GLU A 572 15.93 28.37 -1.80
C GLU A 572 14.40 28.11 -1.78
N ILE A 573 13.66 28.92 -1.01
CA ILE A 573 12.21 29.14 -1.24
C ILE A 573 11.97 30.08 -2.46
N GLU A 574 12.99 30.33 -3.28
CA GLU A 574 12.91 31.19 -4.49
C GLU A 574 12.66 30.36 -5.76
N GLY A 575 11.65 29.50 -5.72
CA GLY A 575 11.13 28.84 -6.92
C GLY A 575 9.76 29.39 -7.27
N ALA A 576 9.60 29.95 -8.47
CA ALA A 576 8.32 30.40 -9.02
C ALA A 576 7.38 29.20 -9.24
N VAL A 577 6.70 28.75 -8.18
CA VAL A 577 5.57 27.81 -8.26
C VAL A 577 4.33 28.63 -8.55
N ALA A 578 3.53 28.22 -9.53
CA ALA A 578 2.27 28.87 -9.86
C ALA A 578 1.40 29.09 -8.59
N SER A 579 0.91 30.31 -8.40
CA SER A 579 0.00 30.68 -7.32
C SER A 579 -1.22 29.75 -7.34
N GLY A 580 -1.53 29.14 -6.19
CA GLY A 580 -2.70 28.24 -6.03
C GLY A 580 -2.40 26.73 -6.07
N SER A 581 -1.15 26.30 -6.25
CA SER A 581 -0.78 24.89 -6.06
C SER A 581 -0.66 24.55 -4.57
N VAL A 582 -1.12 23.35 -4.16
CA VAL A 582 -0.95 22.81 -2.79
C VAL A 582 0.52 22.89 -2.34
N THR A 583 1.46 22.66 -3.27
CA THR A 583 2.91 22.77 -3.00
C THR A 583 3.35 24.20 -2.68
N HIS A 584 2.78 25.21 -3.35
CA HIS A 584 3.06 26.62 -3.06
C HIS A 584 2.54 26.99 -1.67
N GLU A 585 1.31 26.57 -1.37
CA GLU A 585 0.66 26.74 -0.08
C GLU A 585 1.44 26.09 1.08
N ILE A 586 2.05 24.93 0.86
CA ILE A 586 2.93 24.26 1.84
C ILE A 586 4.23 25.05 2.05
N ARG A 587 4.83 25.55 0.96
CA ARG A 587 6.05 26.36 1.03
C ARG A 587 5.83 27.68 1.78
N LEU A 588 4.68 28.34 1.60
CA LEU A 588 4.31 29.52 2.39
C LEU A 588 4.27 29.21 3.89
N ARG A 589 3.67 28.08 4.28
CA ARG A 589 3.58 27.67 5.69
C ARG A 589 4.93 27.32 6.28
N ALA A 590 5.77 26.59 5.55
CA ALA A 590 7.15 26.30 5.95
C ALA A 590 7.95 27.59 6.13
N LYS A 591 7.79 28.58 5.23
CA LYS A 591 8.42 29.91 5.32
C LYS A 591 7.97 30.67 6.58
N LEU A 592 6.66 30.69 6.87
CA LEU A 592 6.12 31.33 8.08
C LEU A 592 6.67 30.70 9.37
N LYS A 593 6.74 29.37 9.42
CA LYS A 593 7.32 28.65 10.56
C LYS A 593 8.81 28.94 10.71
N TYR A 594 9.55 28.97 9.61
CA TYR A 594 10.96 29.31 9.60
C TYR A 594 11.21 30.73 10.10
N ILE A 595 10.45 31.73 9.62
CA ILE A 595 10.50 33.10 10.11
C ILE A 595 10.30 33.10 11.63
N ASN A 596 9.30 32.38 12.15
CA ASN A 596 9.10 32.27 13.58
C ASN A 596 10.31 31.66 14.33
N ASN A 597 10.90 30.57 13.81
CA ASN A 597 12.02 29.90 14.46
C ASN A 597 13.30 30.77 14.47
N ILE A 598 13.64 31.47 13.37
CA ILE A 598 14.77 32.40 13.37
C ILE A 598 14.57 33.50 14.40
N LEU A 599 13.36 34.08 14.43
CA LEU A 599 13.04 35.17 15.33
C LEU A 599 13.09 34.77 16.80
N THR A 600 13.09 33.46 17.11
CA THR A 600 13.30 32.96 18.46
C THR A 600 14.77 32.75 18.86
N ASP A 601 15.72 32.77 17.91
CA ASP A 601 17.17 32.68 18.20
C ASP A 601 17.77 34.08 18.33
N ASP A 602 18.10 34.49 19.55
CA ASP A 602 18.68 35.81 19.89
C ASP A 602 19.96 36.15 19.10
N ARG A 603 20.61 35.16 18.47
CA ARG A 603 21.84 35.35 17.68
C ARG A 603 21.59 35.86 16.26
N TYR A 604 20.35 35.86 15.78
CA TYR A 604 19.98 36.12 14.38
C TYR A 604 18.92 37.21 14.19
N LEU A 605 18.81 38.19 15.10
CA LEU A 605 18.04 39.41 14.82
C LEU A 605 18.69 40.16 13.65
N PRO A 606 18.05 40.24 12.46
CA PRO A 606 18.58 41.04 11.37
C PRO A 606 18.69 42.50 11.86
N PRO A 607 19.79 43.21 11.59
CA PRO A 607 19.99 44.57 12.07
C PRO A 607 18.96 45.57 11.51
N ASP A 608 18.19 45.18 10.49
CA ASP A 608 17.22 46.03 9.85
C ASP A 608 15.90 46.05 10.65
N ARG A 609 15.69 47.16 11.37
CA ARG A 609 14.44 47.54 12.04
C ARG A 609 13.34 47.91 11.02
N SER A 610 13.20 47.15 9.94
CA SER A 610 12.56 47.59 8.69
C SER A 610 11.05 47.83 8.76
N LEU A 611 10.37 47.34 9.80
CA LEU A 611 8.92 47.52 10.01
C LEU A 611 8.59 48.53 11.13
N ARG A 612 9.59 49.26 11.64
CA ARG A 612 9.35 50.32 12.61
C ARG A 612 8.88 51.58 11.89
N LEU A 613 7.70 52.07 12.28
CA LEU A 613 7.17 53.33 11.81
C LEU A 613 7.42 54.44 12.83
N GLU A 614 7.62 55.66 12.34
CA GLU A 614 7.57 56.84 13.20
C GLU A 614 6.10 57.13 13.56
N PRO A 615 5.79 57.56 14.80
CA PRO A 615 4.40 57.81 15.21
C PRO A 615 3.65 58.79 14.30
N ASN A 616 4.40 59.74 13.72
CA ASN A 616 3.91 60.80 12.85
C ASN A 616 3.59 60.29 11.43
N ALA A 617 4.00 59.07 11.07
CA ALA A 617 3.77 58.50 9.75
C ALA A 617 2.32 58.05 9.55
N VAL A 618 1.54 57.92 10.63
CA VAL A 618 0.13 57.55 10.60
C VAL A 618 -0.74 58.74 10.99
N GLU A 619 -1.47 59.28 10.02
CA GLU A 619 -2.36 60.44 10.19
C GLU A 619 -3.84 60.03 10.16
N GLU A 620 -4.74 60.97 10.46
CA GLU A 620 -6.21 60.83 10.36
C GLU A 620 -6.80 59.62 11.11
N LEU A 621 -6.40 59.41 12.37
CA LEU A 621 -6.89 58.32 13.21
C LEU A 621 -8.38 58.48 13.57
N ILE A 622 -9.26 57.90 12.76
CA ILE A 622 -10.70 57.84 12.96
C ILE A 622 -11.06 56.59 13.78
N PRO A 623 -11.71 56.73 14.94
CA PRO A 623 -12.06 55.59 15.79
C PRO A 623 -13.14 54.68 15.16
N PHE A 624 -12.93 53.36 15.27
CA PHE A 624 -13.87 52.32 14.85
C PHE A 624 -13.84 51.18 15.89
N GLY A 625 -14.87 51.12 16.75
CA GLY A 625 -14.86 50.20 17.90
C GLY A 625 -13.64 50.46 18.78
N ASP A 626 -12.86 49.42 19.07
CA ASP A 626 -11.58 49.51 19.81
C ASP A 626 -10.37 49.80 18.89
N HIS A 627 -10.57 49.90 17.58
CA HIS A 627 -9.55 50.09 16.56
C HIS A 627 -9.60 51.50 15.95
N HIS A 628 -8.62 51.85 15.14
CA HIS A 628 -8.64 53.11 14.39
C HIS A 628 -8.37 52.84 12.90
N ARG A 629 -9.05 53.58 12.04
CA ARG A 629 -8.68 53.74 10.64
C ARG A 629 -7.75 54.94 10.55
N GLY A 630 -6.65 54.83 9.83
CA GLY A 630 -5.73 55.94 9.59
C GLY A 630 -5.22 55.95 8.15
N ARG A 631 -4.28 56.85 7.88
CA ARG A 631 -3.53 56.93 6.64
C ARG A 631 -2.04 56.84 6.92
N LEU A 632 -1.37 55.87 6.30
CA LEU A 632 0.08 55.74 6.35
C LEU A 632 0.68 56.53 5.18
N ILE A 633 1.55 57.47 5.50
CA ILE A 633 2.30 58.25 4.51
C ILE A 633 3.62 57.52 4.26
N ASP A 634 3.86 57.11 3.02
CA ASP A 634 5.10 56.47 2.64
C ASP A 634 6.26 57.49 2.51
N GLN A 635 7.48 57.01 2.27
CA GLN A 635 8.65 57.88 2.13
C GLN A 635 8.60 58.79 0.87
N ARG A 636 7.68 58.52 -0.06
CA ARG A 636 7.46 59.29 -1.29
C ARG A 636 6.33 60.33 -1.13
N GLY A 637 5.63 60.32 0.00
CA GLY A 637 4.49 61.18 0.30
C GLY A 637 3.14 60.63 -0.17
N ASP A 638 3.10 59.39 -0.66
CA ASP A 638 1.86 58.73 -1.06
C ASP A 638 1.12 58.23 0.18
N SER A 639 -0.19 58.51 0.22
CA SER A 639 -1.05 58.17 1.35
C SER A 639 -1.86 56.91 1.07
N GLN A 640 -1.72 55.89 1.90
CA GLN A 640 -2.49 54.64 1.82
C GLN A 640 -3.36 54.46 3.09
N PRO A 641 -4.61 54.00 2.96
CA PRO A 641 -5.42 53.73 4.13
C PRO A 641 -4.89 52.52 4.89
N VAL A 642 -4.89 52.63 6.21
CA VAL A 642 -4.40 51.60 7.12
C VAL A 642 -5.36 51.36 8.27
N TRP A 643 -5.31 50.13 8.78
CA TRP A 643 -5.98 49.71 10.00
C TRP A 643 -4.97 49.70 11.15
N VAL A 644 -5.36 50.27 12.30
CA VAL A 644 -4.48 50.40 13.46
C VAL A 644 -5.09 49.70 14.69
N GLU A 645 -4.34 48.73 15.22
CA GLU A 645 -4.66 48.04 16.47
C GLU A 645 -3.79 48.55 17.61
N TRP A 646 -4.37 48.70 18.80
CA TRP A 646 -3.68 49.27 19.96
C TRP A 646 -3.42 48.21 21.03
N HIS A 647 -2.16 48.01 21.44
CA HIS A 647 -1.79 47.23 22.62
C HIS A 647 -1.34 48.15 23.75
N ARG A 648 -2.22 48.39 24.73
CA ARG A 648 -1.90 49.20 25.90
C ARG A 648 -1.04 48.41 26.90
N TYR A 649 0.04 49.01 27.38
CA TYR A 649 0.87 48.48 28.46
C TYR A 649 0.56 49.23 29.76
N GLY A 650 0.32 48.50 30.86
CA GLY A 650 -0.04 49.12 32.14
C GLY A 650 1.15 49.80 32.83
N LYS A 651 0.89 50.75 33.75
CA LYS A 651 1.95 51.42 34.55
C LYS A 651 2.83 50.47 35.37
N HIS A 652 2.34 49.27 35.72
CA HIS A 652 3.11 48.23 36.40
C HIS A 652 4.02 47.41 35.45
N GLU A 653 3.76 47.46 34.14
CA GLU A 653 4.54 46.82 33.07
C GLU A 653 5.64 47.75 32.52
N ALA A 654 5.74 48.99 33.03
CA ALA A 654 6.70 50.01 32.64
C ALA A 654 8.14 49.81 33.18
N LYS A 655 8.47 48.62 33.70
CA LYS A 655 9.88 48.28 33.99
C LYS A 655 10.63 48.15 32.66
N GLN A 656 11.84 48.70 32.58
CA GLN A 656 12.64 48.78 31.34
C GLN A 656 12.86 47.41 30.67
N GLU A 657 13.00 46.35 31.48
CA GLU A 657 13.15 44.96 31.03
C GLU A 657 11.86 44.40 30.40
N THR A 658 10.69 44.67 31.03
CA THR A 658 9.37 44.28 30.52
C THR A 658 9.02 45.01 29.22
N MET A 659 9.38 46.29 29.10
CA MET A 659 9.18 47.07 27.89
C MET A 659 10.02 46.54 26.72
N GLY A 660 11.26 46.12 26.99
CA GLY A 660 12.11 45.46 25.98
C GLY A 660 11.47 44.19 25.43
N LEU A 661 10.93 43.33 26.30
CA LEU A 661 10.23 42.10 25.90
C LEU A 661 8.96 42.35 25.09
N LEU A 662 8.18 43.38 25.45
CA LEU A 662 6.97 43.76 24.69
C LEU A 662 7.33 44.31 23.31
N TYR A 663 8.39 45.11 23.22
CA TYR A 663 8.90 45.65 21.96
C TYR A 663 9.38 44.53 21.02
N GLU A 664 10.15 43.59 21.56
CA GLU A 664 10.62 42.43 20.81
C GLU A 664 9.43 41.59 20.31
N ARG A 665 8.45 41.33 21.16
CA ARG A 665 7.23 40.62 20.78
C ARG A 665 6.49 41.33 19.64
N ALA A 666 6.30 42.65 19.73
CA ALA A 666 5.66 43.45 18.69
C ALA A 666 6.42 43.37 17.37
N THR A 667 7.75 43.37 17.42
CA THR A 667 8.61 43.20 16.24
C THR A 667 8.41 41.82 15.59
N ARG A 668 8.43 40.74 16.40
CA ARG A 668 8.30 39.37 15.91
C ARG A 668 6.94 39.13 15.25
N ILE A 669 5.84 39.57 15.88
CA ILE A 669 4.49 39.41 15.31
C ILE A 669 4.31 40.28 14.05
N ALA A 670 4.86 41.49 14.02
CA ALA A 670 4.79 42.36 12.84
C ALA A 670 5.49 41.73 11.63
N GLN A 671 6.68 41.15 11.82
CA GLN A 671 7.40 40.44 10.76
C GLN A 671 6.65 39.21 10.26
N LEU A 672 6.06 38.42 11.19
CA LEU A 672 5.25 37.27 10.81
C LEU A 672 4.02 37.68 9.98
N LEU A 673 3.32 38.73 10.42
CA LEU A 673 2.11 39.22 9.74
C LEU A 673 2.42 40.04 8.48
N ALA A 674 3.66 40.48 8.27
CA ALA A 674 4.10 41.13 7.03
C ALA A 674 4.44 40.14 5.91
N ALA A 675 4.84 38.90 6.26
CA ALA A 675 5.23 37.88 5.30
C ALA A 675 4.05 37.41 4.40
N ASP A 676 4.38 36.78 3.27
CA ASP A 676 3.38 36.12 2.41
C ASP A 676 2.68 34.98 3.16
N LYS A 677 1.35 34.96 3.12
CA LYS A 677 0.51 34.02 3.87
C LYS A 677 -0.48 33.32 2.94
N PRO A 678 -0.86 32.05 3.23
CA PRO A 678 -1.92 31.38 2.48
C PRO A 678 -3.27 32.09 2.69
N GLU A 679 -4.18 31.99 1.72
CA GLU A 679 -5.51 32.62 1.80
C GLU A 679 -6.33 32.16 3.02
N SER A 680 -6.07 30.94 3.51
CA SER A 680 -6.69 30.40 4.73
C SER A 680 -6.29 31.15 6.00
N PHE A 681 -5.14 31.84 6.02
CA PHE A 681 -4.66 32.55 7.21
C PHE A 681 -5.56 33.72 7.60
N ARG A 682 -6.20 34.36 6.61
CA ARG A 682 -7.23 35.42 6.78
C ARG A 682 -6.85 36.54 7.76
N SER A 683 -5.59 36.97 7.77
CA SER A 683 -5.14 38.17 8.50
C SER A 683 -4.84 39.31 7.53
N LEU A 684 -4.87 40.53 8.04
CA LEU A 684 -4.41 41.71 7.30
C LEU A 684 -2.88 41.71 7.20
N THR A 685 -2.35 42.24 6.10
CA THR A 685 -0.90 42.37 5.90
C THR A 685 -0.36 43.49 6.79
N CYS A 686 0.58 43.17 7.68
CA CYS A 686 1.19 44.16 8.56
C CYS A 686 2.18 45.04 7.78
N CYS A 687 2.01 46.36 7.86
CA CYS A 687 2.93 47.34 7.30
C CYS A 687 4.00 47.76 8.29
N GLY A 688 3.74 47.62 9.58
CA GLY A 688 4.69 47.95 10.64
C GLY A 688 4.03 48.23 11.98
N PHE A 689 4.81 48.74 12.91
CA PHE A 689 4.33 49.14 14.24
C PHE A 689 5.07 50.38 14.77
N PHE A 690 4.43 51.11 15.66
CA PHE A 690 5.00 52.28 16.34
C PHE A 690 4.63 52.30 17.83
N LEU A 691 5.37 53.08 18.61
CA LEU A 691 5.12 53.31 20.03
C LEU A 691 4.47 54.68 20.21
N ASP A 692 3.28 54.71 20.81
CA ASP A 692 2.59 55.94 21.19
C ASP A 692 2.73 56.16 22.70
N ALA A 693 3.56 57.14 23.06
CA ALA A 693 3.84 57.48 24.44
C ALA A 693 2.65 58.13 25.16
N GLU A 694 1.75 58.82 24.45
CA GLU A 694 0.58 59.48 25.03
C GLU A 694 -0.50 58.46 25.39
N ARG A 695 -0.68 57.44 24.54
CA ARG A 695 -1.66 56.37 24.74
C ARG A 695 -1.15 55.23 25.63
N GLU A 696 0.12 55.27 26.02
CA GLU A 696 0.83 54.17 26.69
C GLU A 696 0.60 52.84 25.94
N ALA A 697 0.76 52.85 24.61
CA ALA A 697 0.39 51.73 23.74
C ALA A 697 1.30 51.54 22.52
N PHE A 698 1.36 50.30 22.03
CA PHE A 698 1.88 49.99 20.70
C PHE A 698 0.75 50.07 19.66
N GLY A 699 0.98 50.80 18.57
CA GLY A 699 0.10 50.82 17.40
C GLY A 699 0.62 49.86 16.33
N MET A 700 -0.09 48.76 16.09
CA MET A 700 0.17 47.84 14.98
C MET A 700 -0.59 48.32 13.75
N VAL A 701 0.10 48.47 12.62
CA VAL A 701 -0.42 49.07 11.39
C VAL A 701 -0.54 48.01 10.30
N TYR A 702 -1.71 47.92 9.68
CA TYR A 702 -2.04 46.94 8.66
C TYR A 702 -2.57 47.61 7.40
N LYS A 703 -2.24 47.02 6.24
CA LYS A 703 -2.77 47.46 4.94
C LYS A 703 -4.27 47.18 4.89
N PHE A 704 -5.04 48.15 4.41
CA PHE A 704 -6.45 47.92 4.07
C PHE A 704 -6.55 46.99 2.84
N PRO A 705 -7.47 46.01 2.80
CA PRO A 705 -7.60 45.10 1.66
C PRO A 705 -7.90 45.85 0.34
N ASP A 706 -7.36 45.36 -0.78
CA ASP A 706 -7.55 45.99 -2.10
C ASP A 706 -9.03 45.84 -2.56
N SER A 707 -9.84 46.88 -2.38
CA SER A 707 -11.16 47.05 -3.01
C SER A 707 -11.24 48.39 -3.76
N THR A 708 -12.13 48.48 -4.75
CA THR A 708 -12.18 49.49 -5.83
C THR A 708 -12.13 50.95 -5.34
N ASP A 709 -11.69 51.84 -6.24
CA ASP A 709 -11.27 53.26 -6.14
C ASP A 709 -11.92 54.22 -5.10
N ASP A 710 -12.95 53.80 -4.35
CA ASP A 710 -13.73 54.60 -3.42
C ASP A 710 -13.50 54.16 -1.94
N GLN A 711 -12.24 53.95 -1.57
CA GLN A 711 -11.82 53.45 -0.24
C GLN A 711 -12.29 54.35 0.92
N ASP A 712 -12.57 55.63 0.68
CA ASP A 712 -13.00 56.60 1.69
C ASP A 712 -14.47 56.48 2.11
N LEU A 713 -15.30 55.78 1.33
CA LEU A 713 -16.73 55.64 1.60
C LEU A 713 -17.14 54.29 2.21
N VAL A 714 -16.25 53.29 2.23
CA VAL A 714 -16.58 51.96 2.75
C VAL A 714 -16.19 51.80 4.21
N ARG A 715 -17.17 51.47 5.07
CA ARG A 715 -16.99 51.28 6.51
C ARG A 715 -16.89 49.78 6.82
N PRO A 716 -15.80 49.31 7.46
CA PRO A 716 -15.71 47.94 7.96
C PRO A 716 -16.85 47.63 8.92
N ILE A 717 -17.21 46.36 9.05
CA ILE A 717 -18.25 45.89 9.98
C ILE A 717 -17.70 44.69 10.72
N ASP A 718 -17.80 44.68 12.05
CA ASP A 718 -17.45 43.50 12.84
C ASP A 718 -18.63 42.54 12.99
N LEU A 719 -18.35 41.26 13.24
CA LEU A 719 -19.37 40.22 13.35
C LEU A 719 -20.38 40.49 14.46
N ARG A 720 -19.97 41.03 15.62
CA ARG A 720 -20.89 41.35 16.71
C ARG A 720 -21.89 42.41 16.26
N GLN A 721 -21.42 43.49 15.65
CA GLN A 721 -22.28 44.54 15.11
C GLN A 721 -23.21 44.00 14.03
N ARG A 722 -22.70 43.18 13.11
CA ARG A 722 -23.51 42.55 12.05
C ARG A 722 -24.64 41.69 12.59
N ILE A 723 -24.37 40.89 13.62
CA ILE A 723 -25.40 40.07 14.28
C ILE A 723 -26.44 40.99 14.96
N VAL A 724 -26.00 42.00 15.69
CA VAL A 724 -26.90 42.94 16.40
C VAL A 724 -27.80 43.69 15.43
N ASP A 725 -27.25 44.22 14.32
CA ASP A 725 -28.00 45.00 13.33
C ASP A 725 -29.05 44.18 12.57
N THR A 726 -28.86 42.86 12.54
CA THR A 726 -29.75 41.91 11.84
C THR A 726 -30.63 41.10 12.78
N LEU A 727 -30.45 41.18 14.10
CA LEU A 727 -31.08 40.30 15.09
C LEU A 727 -32.62 40.24 14.98
N ASP A 728 -33.27 41.38 14.78
CA ASP A 728 -34.73 41.45 14.65
C ASP A 728 -35.22 41.34 13.19
N LYS A 729 -34.29 41.23 12.22
CA LYS A 729 -34.54 41.25 10.78
C LYS A 729 -34.25 39.87 10.17
N HIS A 730 -35.11 38.90 10.44
CA HIS A 730 -34.96 37.50 10.01
C HIS A 730 -34.74 37.31 8.50
N ALA A 731 -35.26 38.21 7.66
CA ALA A 731 -35.04 38.19 6.21
C ALA A 731 -33.59 38.54 5.78
N LEU A 732 -32.79 39.07 6.71
CA LEU A 732 -31.38 39.41 6.54
C LEU A 732 -30.45 38.40 7.22
N TYR A 733 -30.99 37.33 7.79
CA TYR A 733 -30.17 36.26 8.35
C TYR A 733 -29.41 35.59 7.20
N PRO A 734 -28.10 35.33 7.39
CA PRO A 734 -27.36 34.48 6.47
C PRO A 734 -28.01 33.11 6.32
N ASP A 735 -27.90 32.52 5.15
CA ASP A 735 -28.28 31.12 4.98
C ASP A 735 -27.32 30.19 5.77
N LEU A 736 -27.61 28.90 5.75
CA LEU A 736 -26.78 27.94 6.47
C LEU A 736 -25.40 27.80 5.82
N ASP A 737 -25.33 27.79 4.49
CA ASP A 737 -24.09 27.63 3.74
C ASP A 737 -23.10 28.75 4.06
N ASP A 738 -23.58 29.99 4.15
CA ASP A 738 -22.82 31.17 4.53
C ASP A 738 -22.30 31.09 5.96
N ARG A 739 -23.14 30.61 6.89
CA ARG A 739 -22.72 30.42 8.30
C ARG A 739 -21.68 29.32 8.43
N PHE A 740 -21.83 28.22 7.69
CA PHE A 740 -20.82 27.17 7.62
C PHE A 740 -19.54 27.66 6.97
N LYS A 741 -19.62 28.47 5.92
CA LYS A 741 -18.45 29.04 5.26
C LYS A 741 -17.70 30.02 6.18
N LEU A 742 -18.41 30.88 6.88
CA LEU A 742 -17.85 31.79 7.89
C LEU A 742 -17.16 30.98 9.00
N ALA A 743 -17.86 30.02 9.59
CA ALA A 743 -17.33 29.16 10.65
C ALA A 743 -16.07 28.39 10.20
N SER A 744 -16.14 27.69 9.07
CA SER A 744 -15.00 26.92 8.54
C SER A 744 -13.80 27.80 8.20
N THR A 745 -14.03 29.02 7.71
CA THR A 745 -12.97 29.98 7.38
C THR A 745 -12.27 30.49 8.65
N LEU A 746 -13.02 30.80 9.71
CA LEU A 746 -12.47 31.23 11.00
C LEU A 746 -11.68 30.12 11.70
N VAL A 747 -12.22 28.89 11.70
CA VAL A 747 -11.54 27.73 12.28
C VAL A 747 -10.25 27.42 11.52
N ALA A 748 -10.25 27.53 10.19
CA ALA A 748 -9.04 27.38 9.38
C ALA A 748 -8.02 28.49 9.68
N SER A 749 -8.43 29.75 9.75
CA SER A 749 -7.54 30.88 10.08
C SER A 749 -6.86 30.72 11.43
N LEU A 750 -7.61 30.34 12.46
CA LEU A 750 -7.04 30.11 13.80
C LEU A 750 -6.05 28.95 13.79
N PHE A 751 -6.39 27.85 13.11
CA PHE A 751 -5.50 26.70 13.00
C PHE A 751 -4.18 27.05 12.30
N GLU A 752 -4.23 27.84 11.22
CA GLU A 752 -3.03 28.33 10.53
C GLU A 752 -2.16 29.16 11.48
N PHE A 753 -2.76 30.05 12.26
CA PHE A 753 -2.04 30.87 13.24
C PHE A 753 -1.36 30.04 14.33
N HIS A 754 -2.09 29.07 14.89
CA HIS A 754 -1.58 28.13 15.90
C HIS A 754 -0.48 27.23 15.35
N SER A 755 -0.56 26.82 14.08
CA SER A 755 0.46 25.97 13.44
C SER A 755 1.84 26.63 13.40
N VAL A 756 1.90 27.96 13.23
CA VAL A 756 3.14 28.71 13.26
C VAL A 756 3.76 28.77 14.67
N GLY A 757 2.98 28.53 15.73
CA GLY A 757 3.45 28.52 17.12
C GLY A 757 3.10 29.80 17.90
N TRP A 758 2.02 30.47 17.50
CA TRP A 758 1.50 31.66 18.18
C TRP A 758 0.11 31.42 18.77
N LEU A 759 -0.17 32.07 19.88
CA LEU A 759 -1.47 32.09 20.57
C LEU A 759 -2.14 33.45 20.35
N HIS A 760 -3.42 33.48 19.99
CA HIS A 760 -4.14 34.70 19.61
C HIS A 760 -4.49 35.55 20.82
N LYS A 761 -5.05 34.95 21.88
CA LYS A 761 -5.43 35.54 23.18
C LYS A 761 -6.59 36.52 23.21
N ASN A 762 -6.87 37.17 22.09
CA ASN A 762 -7.91 38.20 21.96
C ASN A 762 -9.01 37.76 20.98
N LEU A 763 -9.46 36.51 21.02
CA LEU A 763 -10.53 36.05 20.13
C LEU A 763 -11.90 36.47 20.68
N MET A 764 -12.62 37.29 19.92
CA MET A 764 -14.00 37.71 20.20
C MET A 764 -14.72 38.08 18.90
N SER A 765 -16.05 38.16 18.90
CA SER A 765 -16.80 38.47 17.67
C SER A 765 -16.56 39.88 17.12
N SER A 766 -16.10 40.84 17.93
CA SER A 766 -15.67 42.14 17.40
C SER A 766 -14.34 42.09 16.64
N ASN A 767 -13.59 40.99 16.77
CA ASN A 767 -12.29 40.80 16.13
C ASN A 767 -12.39 39.99 14.83
N VAL A 768 -13.62 39.75 14.36
CA VAL A 768 -13.92 39.20 13.04
C VAL A 768 -14.47 40.35 12.21
N ILE A 769 -13.68 40.85 11.27
CA ILE A 769 -13.98 42.05 10.49
C ILE A 769 -14.29 41.68 9.05
N PHE A 770 -15.30 42.33 8.50
CA PHE A 770 -15.66 42.27 7.09
C PHE A 770 -15.33 43.61 6.43
N PHE A 771 -14.73 43.54 5.25
CA PHE A 771 -14.40 44.69 4.41
C PHE A 771 -15.29 44.65 3.16
N PRO A 772 -16.39 45.41 3.13
CA PRO A 772 -17.30 45.41 1.99
C PRO A 772 -16.59 45.89 0.71
N LYS A 773 -17.01 45.39 -0.46
CA LYS A 773 -16.38 45.76 -1.74
C LYS A 773 -17.09 46.93 -2.43
N THR A 774 -18.38 47.14 -2.14
CA THR A 774 -19.18 48.26 -2.68
C THR A 774 -20.02 48.94 -1.59
N ARG A 775 -20.41 50.19 -1.82
CA ARG A 775 -21.29 50.95 -0.89
C ARG A 775 -22.67 50.29 -0.69
N ASN A 776 -23.14 49.55 -1.70
CA ASN A 776 -24.40 48.81 -1.64
C ASN A 776 -24.36 47.61 -0.67
N ASP A 777 -23.17 47.17 -0.26
CA ASP A 777 -22.99 46.08 0.71
C ASP A 777 -23.22 46.53 2.17
N ILE A 778 -23.17 47.85 2.42
CA ILE A 778 -23.31 48.47 3.75
C ILE A 778 -24.79 48.63 4.12
N ASP A 779 -25.66 48.89 3.14
CA ASP A 779 -27.08 49.09 3.39
C ASP A 779 -27.77 47.74 3.61
N ALA A 780 -28.21 47.52 4.86
CA ALA A 780 -29.04 46.39 5.27
C ALA A 780 -30.41 46.31 4.54
N ASP A 781 -30.71 47.24 3.65
CA ASP A 781 -31.98 47.38 2.92
C ASP A 781 -31.85 47.11 1.41
N THR A 782 -30.80 46.40 0.98
CA THR A 782 -30.67 46.02 -0.44
C THR A 782 -31.50 44.79 -0.74
N SER A 783 -32.52 44.97 -1.58
CA SER A 783 -33.47 43.96 -2.08
C SER A 783 -32.83 42.86 -2.96
N ASN A 784 -31.49 42.75 -3.03
CA ASN A 784 -30.78 41.79 -3.86
C ASN A 784 -30.04 40.72 -3.01
N PRO A 785 -30.48 39.44 -3.03
CA PRO A 785 -29.89 38.35 -2.25
C PRO A 785 -28.41 38.03 -2.56
N LEU A 786 -27.94 38.27 -3.81
CA LEU A 786 -26.58 37.92 -4.24
C LEU A 786 -25.50 38.73 -3.53
N TYR A 787 -25.74 40.01 -3.25
CA TYR A 787 -24.78 40.89 -2.55
C TYR A 787 -24.74 40.65 -1.03
N ARG A 788 -25.77 40.04 -0.44
CA ARG A 788 -25.84 39.74 1.00
C ARG A 788 -24.89 38.61 1.44
N SER A 789 -24.56 37.69 0.53
CA SER A 789 -23.82 36.44 0.80
C SER A 789 -22.30 36.60 0.67
N GLU A 790 -21.81 37.43 -0.27
CA GLU A 790 -20.36 37.65 -0.46
C GLU A 790 -19.70 38.36 0.74
N ALA A 791 -20.42 39.27 1.41
CA ALA A 791 -19.85 40.12 2.47
C ALA A 791 -19.45 39.37 3.76
N ILE A 792 -20.04 38.20 4.04
CA ILE A 792 -19.77 37.43 5.27
C ILE A 792 -18.93 36.17 5.05
N ARG A 793 -18.69 35.80 3.78
CA ARG A 793 -17.87 34.64 3.39
C ARG A 793 -16.37 34.92 3.45
N GLU A 794 -15.97 36.18 3.48
CA GLU A 794 -14.57 36.63 3.49
C GLU A 794 -14.21 37.37 4.80
N PRO A 795 -14.27 36.72 5.97
CA PRO A 795 -13.85 37.34 7.23
C PRO A 795 -12.34 37.57 7.26
N PHE A 796 -11.92 38.64 7.92
CA PHE A 796 -10.55 38.84 8.38
C PHE A 796 -10.50 38.76 9.90
N LEU A 797 -9.54 38.00 10.42
CA LEU A 797 -9.24 37.94 11.84
C LEU A 797 -8.28 39.09 12.18
N VAL A 798 -8.61 39.84 13.24
CA VAL A 798 -7.82 40.96 13.78
C VAL A 798 -7.61 40.78 15.28
N GLY A 799 -6.86 41.66 15.93
CA GLY A 799 -6.58 41.60 17.37
C GLY A 799 -5.33 40.78 17.72
N PHE A 800 -4.37 40.73 16.79
CA PHE A 800 -3.07 40.10 17.02
C PHE A 800 -2.17 40.89 17.98
N ASN A 801 -2.57 42.11 18.32
CA ASN A 801 -1.92 43.00 19.28
C ASN A 801 -1.68 42.39 20.67
N HIS A 802 -2.44 41.36 21.09
CA HIS A 802 -2.21 40.63 22.35
C HIS A 802 -1.58 39.25 22.15
N SER A 803 -1.28 38.86 20.90
CA SER A 803 -0.73 37.57 20.56
C SER A 803 0.68 37.38 21.11
N ARG A 804 1.05 36.12 21.30
CA ARG A 804 2.37 35.75 21.84
C ARG A 804 2.85 34.42 21.26
N PRO A 805 4.16 34.16 21.27
CA PRO A 805 4.67 32.81 21.07
C PRO A 805 4.15 31.85 22.13
N GLU A 806 3.98 30.59 21.75
CA GLU A 806 3.61 29.46 22.60
C GLU A 806 4.81 28.98 23.46
N ASP A 807 5.39 29.88 24.24
CA ASP A 807 6.47 29.58 25.20
C ASP A 807 5.90 29.63 26.63
N PRO A 808 6.01 28.58 27.47
CA PRO A 808 5.53 28.59 28.86
C PRO A 808 6.09 29.74 29.72
N PHE A 809 7.28 30.25 29.40
CA PHE A 809 7.98 31.26 30.19
C PHE A 809 7.71 32.69 29.73
N ALA A 810 7.17 32.89 28.53
CA ALA A 810 6.92 34.24 28.04
C ALA A 810 5.85 34.95 28.90
N LEU A 811 6.04 36.26 29.09
CA LEU A 811 5.17 37.10 29.92
C LEU A 811 3.73 37.14 29.38
N THR A 812 2.73 36.73 30.17
CA THR A 812 1.31 36.88 29.81
C THR A 812 0.77 38.18 30.42
N SER A 813 0.37 39.15 29.61
CA SER A 813 -0.40 40.31 30.09
C SER A 813 -1.70 39.82 30.74
N ALA A 814 -2.05 40.36 31.91
CA ALA A 814 -3.24 39.97 32.67
C ALA A 814 -4.53 40.14 31.85
N PRO A 815 -5.59 39.33 32.09
CA PRO A 815 -6.85 39.46 31.37
C PRO A 815 -7.42 40.87 31.52
N ALA A 816 -7.73 41.50 30.37
CA ALA A 816 -8.27 42.85 30.28
C ALA A 816 -9.50 43.02 31.21
N GLN A 817 -9.73 44.24 31.70
CA GLN A 817 -10.86 44.55 32.60
C GLN A 817 -12.23 44.68 31.87
N SER A 818 -12.36 44.17 30.63
CA SER A 818 -13.46 44.45 29.69
C SER A 818 -14.34 43.24 29.35
N ASP A 819 -15.28 43.44 28.40
CA ASP A 819 -16.15 42.44 27.76
C ASP A 819 -15.43 41.15 27.30
N LEU A 820 -14.12 41.23 27.03
CA LEU A 820 -13.28 40.10 26.61
C LEU A 820 -13.29 38.94 27.61
N ARG A 821 -13.49 39.21 28.91
CA ARG A 821 -13.59 38.17 29.95
C ARG A 821 -14.70 37.16 29.70
N HIS A 822 -15.74 37.54 28.95
CA HIS A 822 -16.84 36.64 28.59
C HIS A 822 -16.45 35.59 27.53
N TYR A 823 -15.36 35.81 26.80
CA TYR A 823 -14.82 34.91 25.78
C TYR A 823 -13.64 34.08 26.30
N HIS A 824 -13.06 34.43 27.44
CA HIS A 824 -11.92 33.70 28.01
C HIS A 824 -12.33 32.46 28.77
N HIS A 825 -11.49 31.41 28.66
CA HIS A 825 -11.70 30.16 29.37
C HIS A 825 -11.71 30.38 30.90
N PRO A 826 -12.65 29.80 31.66
CA PRO A 826 -12.75 30.07 33.11
C PRO A 826 -11.49 29.71 33.91
N ALA A 827 -10.73 28.70 33.49
CA ALA A 827 -9.48 28.32 34.17
C ALA A 827 -8.42 29.42 34.06
N TYR A 828 -8.30 30.08 32.90
CA TYR A 828 -7.37 31.21 32.70
C TYR A 828 -7.72 32.41 33.59
N LEU A 829 -9.02 32.60 33.89
CA LEU A 829 -9.48 33.68 34.77
C LEU A 829 -9.27 33.39 36.26
N LYS A 830 -9.10 32.11 36.65
CA LYS A 830 -8.93 31.67 38.05
C LYS A 830 -7.48 31.40 38.43
N GLU A 831 -6.71 30.80 37.53
CA GLU A 831 -5.38 30.30 37.80
C GLU A 831 -4.33 31.28 37.28
N ASN A 832 -3.29 31.57 38.07
CA ASN A 832 -2.17 32.40 37.63
C ASN A 832 -1.18 31.59 36.76
N ARG A 833 -1.72 30.78 35.83
CA ARG A 833 -0.98 29.95 34.88
C ARG A 833 -0.84 30.70 33.54
N GLY A 834 0.16 30.33 32.74
CA GLY A 834 0.35 30.87 31.39
C GLY A 834 -0.86 30.59 30.49
N TYR A 835 -1.06 31.42 29.47
CA TYR A 835 -2.11 31.20 28.46
C TYR A 835 -1.81 29.94 27.62
N GLN A 836 -2.82 29.12 27.34
CA GLN A 836 -2.69 27.86 26.60
C GLN A 836 -3.57 27.87 25.34
N LEU A 837 -3.31 26.92 24.45
CA LEU A 837 -3.94 26.81 23.13
C LEU A 837 -5.46 26.49 23.22
N GLU A 838 -5.85 25.71 24.22
CA GLU A 838 -7.25 25.36 24.53
C GLU A 838 -8.09 26.60 24.86
N TYR A 839 -7.47 27.68 25.34
CA TYR A 839 -8.19 28.90 25.71
C TYR A 839 -8.65 29.68 24.47
N ASP A 840 -7.85 29.68 23.40
CA ASP A 840 -8.26 30.21 22.10
C ASP A 840 -9.40 29.35 21.51
N TYR A 841 -9.34 28.02 21.67
CA TYR A 841 -10.41 27.12 21.24
C TYR A 841 -11.72 27.40 21.97
N TYR A 842 -11.68 27.66 23.27
CA TYR A 842 -12.86 28.08 24.02
C TYR A 842 -13.45 29.38 23.48
N SER A 843 -12.62 30.40 23.25
CA SER A 843 -13.05 31.67 22.66
C SER A 843 -13.68 31.48 21.27
N LEU A 844 -13.11 30.62 20.44
CA LEU A 844 -13.67 30.23 19.16
C LEU A 844 -15.02 29.51 19.32
N GLY A 845 -15.16 28.60 20.29
CA GLY A 845 -16.41 27.91 20.60
C GLY A 845 -17.56 28.86 20.95
N ILE A 846 -17.25 29.97 21.62
CA ILE A 846 -18.20 31.05 21.90
C ILE A 846 -18.59 31.78 20.60
N ILE A 847 -17.64 32.13 19.75
CA ILE A 847 -17.93 32.77 18.44
C ILE A 847 -18.78 31.84 17.56
N LEU A 848 -18.48 30.54 17.54
CA LEU A 848 -19.27 29.55 16.81
C LEU A 848 -20.70 29.40 17.35
N LEU A 849 -20.91 29.58 18.67
CA LEU A 849 -22.26 29.67 19.24
C LEU A 849 -23.01 30.90 18.73
N GLU A 850 -22.35 32.06 18.68
CA GLU A 850 -22.95 33.30 18.18
C GLU A 850 -23.33 33.18 16.70
N ILE A 851 -22.46 32.58 15.87
CA ILE A 851 -22.74 32.30 14.45
C ILE A 851 -23.89 31.29 14.31
N GLY A 852 -23.86 30.21 15.10
CA GLY A 852 -24.84 29.12 14.97
C GLY A 852 -26.26 29.54 15.33
N PHE A 853 -26.43 30.37 16.36
CA PHE A 853 -27.72 30.96 16.70
C PHE A 853 -28.00 32.28 15.98
N TRP A 854 -27.00 32.85 15.30
CA TRP A 854 -27.01 34.22 14.78
C TRP A 854 -27.49 35.22 15.84
N MET A 855 -26.86 35.17 17.02
CA MET A 855 -27.30 35.91 18.21
C MET A 855 -26.10 36.21 19.12
N PRO A 856 -25.96 37.43 19.66
CA PRO A 856 -24.80 37.76 20.50
C PRO A 856 -24.84 37.00 21.83
N LEU A 857 -23.68 36.73 22.40
CA LEU A 857 -23.50 35.97 23.64
C LEU A 857 -24.31 36.56 24.79
N ALA A 858 -24.35 37.90 24.88
CA ALA A 858 -25.13 38.61 25.89
C ALA A 858 -26.62 38.20 25.89
N LYS A 859 -27.19 37.95 24.71
CA LYS A 859 -28.58 37.49 24.54
C LYS A 859 -28.71 35.98 24.74
N ILE A 860 -27.72 35.18 24.29
CA ILE A 860 -27.66 33.73 24.56
C ILE A 860 -27.70 33.44 26.08
N THR A 861 -27.00 34.26 26.86
CA THR A 861 -26.86 34.14 28.32
C THR A 861 -27.73 35.12 29.11
N GLU A 862 -28.74 35.72 28.49
CA GLU A 862 -29.60 36.70 29.14
C GLU A 862 -30.25 36.11 30.41
N GLY A 863 -30.17 36.86 31.52
CA GLY A 863 -30.68 36.45 32.83
C GLY A 863 -29.82 35.40 33.56
N TRP A 864 -28.63 35.04 33.04
CA TRP A 864 -27.76 34.07 33.71
C TRP A 864 -26.82 34.76 34.69
N VAL A 865 -26.96 34.41 35.97
CA VAL A 865 -26.07 34.84 37.06
C VAL A 865 -25.21 33.65 37.52
N GLY A 866 -23.95 33.89 37.87
CA GLY A 866 -23.02 32.87 38.36
C GLY A 866 -21.57 33.11 37.92
N SER A 867 -20.69 32.16 38.23
CA SER A 867 -19.29 32.16 37.77
C SER A 867 -19.18 31.86 36.27
N TYR A 868 -18.03 32.17 35.67
CA TYR A 868 -17.76 31.82 34.27
C TYR A 868 -17.80 30.30 34.02
N GLU A 869 -17.39 29.49 35.00
CA GLU A 869 -17.50 28.02 34.94
C GLU A 869 -18.96 27.56 34.90
N GLU A 870 -19.80 28.13 35.76
CA GLU A 870 -21.22 27.82 35.78
C GLU A 870 -21.92 28.24 34.47
N ARG A 871 -21.48 29.36 33.88
CA ARG A 871 -21.93 29.79 32.55
C ARG A 871 -21.52 28.78 31.48
N ARG A 872 -20.25 28.36 31.45
CA ARG A 872 -19.72 27.34 30.53
C ARG A 872 -20.51 26.04 30.60
N ARG A 873 -20.73 25.51 31.81
CA ARG A 873 -21.56 24.31 32.05
C ARG A 873 -22.97 24.47 31.49
N ARG A 874 -23.63 25.62 31.72
CA ARG A 874 -24.97 25.91 31.17
C ARG A 874 -24.99 26.04 29.66
N LEU A 875 -23.94 26.58 29.03
CA LEU A 875 -23.83 26.61 27.56
C LEU A 875 -23.81 25.18 27.02
N LEU A 876 -22.97 24.32 27.58
CA LEU A 876 -22.82 22.91 27.20
C LEU A 876 -24.10 22.09 27.39
N GLU A 877 -24.80 22.27 28.50
CA GLU A 877 -26.03 21.51 28.81
C GLU A 877 -27.27 22.04 28.09
N ARG A 878 -27.41 23.36 27.94
CA ARG A 878 -28.68 23.99 27.51
C ARG A 878 -28.66 24.55 26.10
N ARG A 879 -27.51 25.03 25.61
CA ARG A 879 -27.41 25.74 24.32
C ARG A 879 -26.78 24.86 23.24
N VAL A 880 -25.64 24.24 23.51
CA VAL A 880 -24.94 23.38 22.55
C VAL A 880 -25.81 22.25 21.98
N PRO A 881 -26.65 21.53 22.76
CA PRO A 881 -27.51 20.48 22.20
C PRO A 881 -28.59 21.03 21.25
N ARG A 882 -29.03 22.28 21.46
CA ARG A 882 -30.00 22.94 20.59
C ARG A 882 -29.42 23.30 19.24
N LEU A 883 -28.10 23.54 19.13
CA LEU A 883 -27.45 23.78 17.83
C LEU A 883 -27.70 22.66 16.83
N LYS A 884 -27.97 21.42 17.27
CA LYS A 884 -28.34 20.31 16.37
C LYS A 884 -29.52 20.64 15.46
N GLN A 885 -30.45 21.47 15.93
CA GLN A 885 -31.64 21.89 15.19
C GLN A 885 -31.38 23.10 14.28
N TYR A 886 -30.32 23.88 14.54
CA TYR A 886 -30.02 25.12 13.83
C TYR A 886 -28.92 24.92 12.78
N MET A 887 -27.89 24.14 13.11
CA MET A 887 -26.68 23.94 12.31
C MET A 887 -26.34 22.45 12.12
N GLY A 888 -27.22 21.53 12.51
CA GLY A 888 -26.96 20.10 12.40
C GLY A 888 -26.03 19.53 13.48
N ARG A 889 -25.91 18.19 13.47
CA ARG A 889 -25.22 17.43 14.52
C ARG A 889 -23.72 17.71 14.57
N ARG A 890 -23.07 17.74 13.39
CA ARG A 890 -21.62 17.90 13.24
C ARG A 890 -21.13 19.27 13.76
N TYR A 891 -21.87 20.35 13.48
CA TYR A 891 -21.57 21.67 14.04
C TYR A 891 -21.73 21.71 15.57
N SER A 892 -22.80 21.11 16.09
CA SER A 892 -23.02 21.03 17.55
C SER A 892 -21.90 20.27 18.27
N GLU A 893 -21.38 19.20 17.69
CA GLU A 893 -20.26 18.42 18.23
C GLU A 893 -18.94 19.21 18.17
N ALA A 894 -18.68 19.94 17.08
CA ALA A 894 -17.52 20.83 16.97
C ALA A 894 -17.52 21.94 18.05
N VAL A 895 -18.67 22.60 18.26
CA VAL A 895 -18.82 23.61 19.32
C VAL A 895 -18.67 23.00 20.72
N ARG A 896 -19.19 21.78 20.93
CA ARG A 896 -19.00 21.06 22.20
C ARG A 896 -17.52 20.87 22.49
N PHE A 897 -16.75 20.35 21.52
CA PHE A 897 -15.31 20.12 21.66
C PHE A 897 -14.57 21.39 22.10
N CYS A 898 -14.84 22.51 21.43
CA CYS A 898 -14.23 23.81 21.78
C CYS A 898 -14.55 24.28 23.20
N LEU A 899 -15.77 24.01 23.70
CA LEU A 899 -16.23 24.51 25.01
C LEU A 899 -15.92 23.55 26.16
N GLU A 900 -15.99 22.23 25.95
CA GLU A 900 -15.68 21.20 26.95
C GLU A 900 -14.18 21.10 27.26
N GLY A 901 -13.32 21.54 26.34
CA GLY A 901 -11.91 21.18 26.44
C GLY A 901 -11.75 19.66 26.54
N ASN A 902 -10.57 19.18 26.92
CA ASN A 902 -10.32 17.75 26.95
C ASN A 902 -11.08 17.05 28.12
N PRO A 903 -11.90 16.01 27.89
CA PRO A 903 -12.65 15.31 28.94
C PRO A 903 -11.80 14.51 29.94
N VAL A 904 -10.48 14.38 29.75
CA VAL A 904 -9.61 13.56 30.62
C VAL A 904 -9.34 14.19 31.99
N SER A 905 -9.50 15.51 32.14
CA SER A 905 -9.15 16.21 33.39
C SER A 905 -10.28 16.30 34.43
N ASP A 906 -11.52 15.92 34.10
CA ASP A 906 -12.70 16.19 34.95
C ASP A 906 -13.26 14.95 35.68
N ASN A 907 -12.61 13.78 35.56
CA ASN A 907 -12.90 12.66 36.44
C ASN A 907 -12.29 12.93 37.82
N GLY A 908 -13.09 13.53 38.70
CA GLY A 908 -12.77 13.77 40.09
C GLY A 908 -12.37 12.50 40.84
N THR A 909 -11.07 12.22 40.89
CA THR A 909 -10.46 11.44 41.96
C THR A 909 -9.58 12.38 42.76
N SER A 910 -10.11 12.79 43.91
CA SER A 910 -9.33 13.37 45.00
C SER A 910 -8.29 12.34 45.47
N GLY A 911 -7.09 12.39 44.89
CA GLY A 911 -5.92 11.61 45.28
C GLY A 911 -4.67 12.42 45.03
N ARG A 912 -3.96 12.78 46.09
CA ARG A 912 -2.64 13.44 46.01
C ARG A 912 -1.65 12.51 45.32
N GLY A 913 -1.03 13.01 44.25
CA GLY A 913 0.20 12.49 43.66
C GLY A 913 -0.03 11.55 42.47
N ASP A 914 -0.06 12.10 41.26
CA ASP A 914 1.03 11.99 40.29
C ASP A 914 0.77 12.95 39.11
N GLN A 915 1.80 13.28 38.36
CA GLN A 915 1.77 14.23 37.24
C GLN A 915 0.77 13.78 36.16
N GLY A 916 -0.38 14.46 36.07
CA GLY A 916 -1.32 14.26 34.96
C GLY A 916 -0.65 14.67 33.64
N GLU A 917 -0.39 13.71 32.77
CA GLU A 917 0.15 13.91 31.43
C GLU A 917 -0.70 14.94 30.69
N THR A 918 -0.12 16.12 30.46
CA THR A 918 -0.73 17.17 29.65
C THR A 918 -0.66 16.68 28.21
N ILE A 919 -1.79 16.64 27.49
CA ILE A 919 -1.80 16.26 26.06
C ILE A 919 -0.77 17.13 25.32
N GLY A 920 0.13 16.50 24.58
CA GLY A 920 1.12 17.22 23.78
C GLY A 920 0.44 18.07 22.68
N ARG A 921 0.94 19.28 22.44
CA ARG A 921 0.48 20.25 21.41
C ARG A 921 -0.01 19.60 20.11
N LYS A 922 0.79 18.69 19.57
CA LYS A 922 0.51 17.95 18.32
C LYS A 922 -0.80 17.16 18.36
N GLU A 923 -1.06 16.46 19.45
CA GLU A 923 -2.27 15.64 19.62
C GLU A 923 -3.51 16.53 19.75
N LEU A 924 -3.40 17.64 20.47
CA LEU A 924 -4.49 18.61 20.59
C LEU A 924 -4.84 19.28 19.24
N MET A 925 -3.82 19.64 18.45
CA MET A 925 -4.04 20.18 17.09
C MET A 925 -4.67 19.14 16.16
N LEU A 926 -4.28 17.87 16.25
CA LEU A 926 -4.87 16.76 15.49
C LEU A 926 -6.35 16.57 15.85
N GLN A 927 -6.67 16.55 17.14
CA GLN A 927 -8.05 16.44 17.62
C GLN A 927 -8.88 17.63 17.15
N PHE A 928 -8.34 18.86 17.19
CA PHE A 928 -9.05 20.03 16.68
C PHE A 928 -9.32 19.93 15.17
N ALA A 929 -8.34 19.50 14.37
CA ALA A 929 -8.54 19.30 12.94
C ALA A 929 -9.65 18.27 12.65
N GLN A 930 -9.65 17.15 13.39
CA GLN A 930 -10.62 16.06 13.20
C GLN A 930 -12.01 16.37 13.75
N CYS A 931 -12.10 16.98 14.94
CA CYS A 931 -13.36 17.21 15.65
C CYS A 931 -14.01 18.56 15.33
N VAL A 932 -13.26 19.53 14.80
CA VAL A 932 -13.76 20.89 14.52
C VAL A 932 -13.62 21.25 13.05
N MET A 933 -12.43 21.15 12.45
CA MET A 933 -12.24 21.58 11.05
C MET A 933 -12.96 20.67 10.05
N ALA A 934 -12.72 19.36 10.09
CA ALA A 934 -13.29 18.42 9.13
C ALA A 934 -14.84 18.41 9.15
N PRO A 935 -15.53 18.48 10.32
CA PRO A 935 -16.99 18.56 10.36
C PRO A 935 -17.58 19.84 9.78
N LEU A 936 -16.82 20.93 9.75
CA LEU A 936 -17.27 22.23 9.26
C LEU A 936 -16.90 22.49 7.78
N LYS A 937 -15.97 21.73 7.18
CA LYS A 937 -15.53 21.88 5.78
C LYS A 937 -16.45 21.24 4.74
N VAL A 938 -17.30 20.28 5.11
CA VAL A 938 -18.12 19.53 4.16
C VAL A 938 -19.25 20.43 3.63
N PRO A 939 -19.42 20.58 2.30
CA PRO A 939 -20.59 21.24 1.74
C PRO A 939 -21.82 20.37 2.04
N TRP A 940 -22.83 20.96 2.70
CA TRP A 940 -24.06 20.29 3.09
C TRP A 940 -25.15 20.46 2.03
#